data_AF-A0A3N6MW02-F1
#
_entry.id   AF-A0A3N6MW02-F1
#
_cell.length_a   1.000
_cell.length_b   1.000
_cell.length_c   1.000
_cell.angle_alpha   90.00
_cell.angle_beta   90.00
_cell.angle_gamma   90.00
#
_symmetry.space_group_name_H-M   'P 1'
#
loop_
_entity.id
_entity.type
_entity.pdbx_description
1 polymer ?
#
loop_
_entity_poly.entity_id
_entity_poly.type
_entity_poly.pdbx_seq_one_letter_code
_entity_poly.pdbx_strand_id
1 'polypeptide(L)'
;MDNKNADKELPARAKNGETPLKVGQPSKDQNARSHYVLVYENRQEKLATVTEFLREGVQNEEKCIAIYNDQFGKDLQSALRATGVDVEAAIGKEQLEIKTVEETYLAPDEITAESMGNWIEEILDKKKDDKLIRVSGGMSWATDMLSDLGVLAEYEKLSDEIIEDTSLMALCPYNVNKFPDEFLYKVLSHHPMYRSPTGACANTFQHNQLAPTVNENGLFEAVNTLEKLSQYSSQKEKIEKITNLANRFDDREGDSKSELIDEIVNTVRILFSPSFSTVWLYDHETGSFRPNESTTESGILDTEAITDALSDRTWEIFTREEGIQREPISFTEASDGPADLPLGETVSVPLGRHGVLVAVFPDYMTLNDYDIAVLQTLQTKCRTALDNIIYQESVEEHQTKLEEQTEQIRELEEVISLLQDTGRELIDANTRTEIEQTVCNQLSSSSLVNFAWFGTDSSKDSSITPSRSCDSENDYLESVQAHQENPVIEPATTAFKNNKPVVIDDLITEPPFEPWRAKALERGYKSVASVPVCFKDSKYGVLTLFSDRTNVFNHQIEQVLENLGRCTGHAINACETKKALISEQVTELEICIKDNSLPSISLASEFDTRITFKGIVPQKDSPPRTYFTIHDCNKEEVEAFAKRNYGIRNINHIVEKGDGHLFASIVDDPCFFQILLDHGGVPCELTAEGDKAEMTLELPNNMSSGSFISMLERLYNHVEVKSSQTREREFHVREEFRQEFENEITDRQKQVLKTAYHSGFFNSPRDCTGQDLADQLGVTQPTVTENVRSAERTLLRLLFGS
;
A
#
# COMPACT_ATOMS: atom_id res chain seq x y z
N MET A 1 40.16 -33.35 -7.91
CA MET A 1 40.66 -34.21 -6.84
C MET A 1 39.76 -35.41 -6.77
N ASP A 2 40.34 -36.58 -7.03
CA ASP A 2 39.72 -37.89 -7.15
C ASP A 2 39.16 -38.44 -5.83
N ASN A 3 38.04 -39.18 -5.93
CA ASN A 3 37.82 -40.49 -5.28
C ASN A 3 36.48 -41.05 -5.78
N LYS A 4 36.39 -41.94 -6.78
CA LYS A 4 36.63 -43.41 -6.79
C LYS A 4 35.96 -44.23 -5.68
N ASN A 5 34.95 -44.99 -6.13
CA ASN A 5 34.48 -46.33 -5.73
C ASN A 5 34.21 -46.63 -4.24
N ALA A 6 32.95 -46.97 -3.94
CA ALA A 6 32.60 -48.29 -3.39
C ALA A 6 31.07 -48.49 -3.41
N ASP A 7 30.53 -49.01 -4.51
CA ASP A 7 29.34 -49.85 -4.46
C ASP A 7 29.68 -51.07 -3.61
N LYS A 8 29.20 -51.09 -2.36
CA LYS A 8 29.15 -52.30 -1.54
C LYS A 8 27.75 -52.87 -1.63
N GLU A 9 27.66 -53.95 -2.41
CA GLU A 9 26.55 -54.89 -2.41
C GLU A 9 26.12 -55.23 -0.98
N LEU A 10 24.86 -54.92 -0.66
CA LEU A 10 24.14 -55.53 0.45
C LEU A 10 24.00 -57.04 0.18
N PRO A 11 24.16 -57.91 1.20
CA PRO A 11 24.20 -59.34 0.98
C PRO A 11 22.87 -59.85 0.45
N ALA A 12 22.96 -60.70 -0.58
CA ALA A 12 21.84 -61.43 -1.16
C ALA A 12 21.05 -62.17 -0.06
N ARG A 13 19.86 -61.65 0.26
CA ARG A 13 18.87 -62.37 1.06
C ARG A 13 18.44 -63.60 0.28
N ALA A 14 18.59 -64.76 0.91
CA ALA A 14 18.27 -66.06 0.36
C ALA A 14 16.86 -66.08 -0.24
N LYS A 15 16.76 -66.59 -1.47
CA LYS A 15 15.51 -66.94 -2.13
C LYS A 15 14.89 -68.15 -1.40
N ASN A 16 14.07 -67.89 -0.38
CA ASN A 16 12.97 -68.77 -0.04
C ASN A 16 11.69 -68.11 -0.57
N GLY A 17 10.95 -68.84 -1.40
CA GLY A 17 9.76 -68.34 -2.09
C GLY A 17 8.57 -68.14 -1.16
N GLU A 18 8.60 -67.09 -0.36
CA GLU A 18 7.38 -66.52 0.23
C GLU A 18 6.83 -65.48 -0.73
N THR A 19 5.69 -65.81 -1.34
CA THR A 19 4.86 -64.84 -2.05
C THR A 19 4.59 -63.67 -1.10
N PRO A 20 4.75 -62.39 -1.52
CA PRO A 20 4.37 -61.27 -0.69
C PRO A 20 2.91 -61.45 -0.28
N LEU A 21 2.63 -61.50 1.02
CA LEU A 21 1.26 -61.48 1.55
C LEU A 21 0.57 -60.26 0.95
N LYS A 22 -0.36 -60.51 0.02
CA LYS A 22 -1.19 -59.45 -0.55
C LYS A 22 -2.09 -58.95 0.57
N VAL A 23 -1.82 -57.73 1.04
CA VAL A 23 -2.74 -57.01 1.92
C VAL A 23 -3.99 -56.70 1.11
N GLY A 24 -5.05 -57.49 1.30
CA GLY A 24 -6.37 -57.13 0.82
C GLY A 24 -6.83 -55.88 1.56
N GLN A 25 -7.10 -54.79 0.87
CA GLN A 25 -7.85 -53.70 1.47
C GLN A 25 -9.30 -54.17 1.60
N PRO A 26 -9.87 -54.26 2.81
CA PRO A 26 -11.29 -54.57 2.95
C PRO A 26 -12.10 -53.45 2.27
N SER A 27 -13.19 -53.82 1.59
CA SER A 27 -14.15 -52.82 1.13
C SER A 27 -14.84 -52.18 2.35
N LYS A 28 -15.31 -50.93 2.24
CA LYS A 28 -16.06 -50.28 3.33
C LYS A 28 -17.27 -51.12 3.82
N ASP A 29 -17.84 -51.95 2.94
CA ASP A 29 -18.94 -52.86 3.28
C ASP A 29 -18.50 -54.11 4.06
N GLN A 30 -17.25 -54.58 3.91
CA GLN A 30 -16.75 -55.76 4.64
C GLN A 30 -16.49 -55.47 6.13
N ASN A 31 -16.09 -54.25 6.47
CA ASN A 31 -15.90 -53.88 7.88
C ASN A 31 -17.19 -53.96 8.69
N ALA A 32 -18.36 -53.73 8.08
CA ALA A 32 -19.63 -53.64 8.78
C ALA A 32 -20.19 -54.99 9.29
N ARG A 33 -19.56 -56.13 8.99
CA ARG A 33 -20.03 -57.48 9.38
C ARG A 33 -18.87 -58.42 9.68
N SER A 34 -17.98 -57.97 10.58
CA SER A 34 -16.70 -58.61 10.78
C SER A 34 -16.56 -59.16 12.20
N HIS A 35 -16.03 -60.38 12.28
CA HIS A 35 -15.65 -61.03 13.52
C HIS A 35 -14.14 -60.82 13.77
N TYR A 36 -13.82 -60.05 14.81
CA TYR A 36 -12.47 -59.62 15.13
C TYR A 36 -11.90 -60.45 16.28
N VAL A 37 -10.68 -60.95 16.09
CA VAL A 37 -9.89 -61.54 17.18
C VAL A 37 -8.86 -60.54 17.68
N LEU A 38 -8.71 -60.48 19.00
CA LEU A 38 -7.59 -59.84 19.68
C LEU A 38 -6.86 -60.91 20.49
N VAL A 39 -5.58 -61.14 20.20
CA VAL A 39 -4.69 -61.94 21.06
C VAL A 39 -3.77 -60.98 21.80
N TYR A 40 -3.88 -60.92 23.12
CA TYR A 40 -3.21 -59.92 23.95
C TYR A 40 -2.37 -60.54 25.07
N GLU A 41 -1.33 -59.81 25.48
CA GLU A 41 -0.42 -60.21 26.57
C GLU A 41 -0.80 -59.59 27.91
N ASN A 42 -1.18 -58.32 27.89
CA ASN A 42 -1.36 -57.52 29.10
C ASN A 42 -2.71 -56.80 29.14
N ARG A 43 -3.09 -56.35 30.34
CA ARG A 43 -4.39 -55.71 30.58
C ARG A 43 -4.55 -54.40 29.79
N GLN A 44 -3.49 -53.62 29.64
CA GLN A 44 -3.53 -52.32 28.96
C GLN A 44 -3.86 -52.49 27.47
N GLU A 45 -3.22 -53.44 26.81
CA GLU A 45 -3.48 -53.80 25.41
C GLU A 45 -4.96 -54.19 25.18
N LYS A 46 -5.50 -55.05 26.06
CA LYS A 46 -6.92 -55.41 26.04
C LYS A 46 -7.82 -54.19 26.22
N LEU A 47 -7.55 -53.38 27.24
CA LEU A 47 -8.36 -52.21 27.56
C LEU A 47 -8.35 -51.19 26.41
N ALA A 48 -7.18 -50.88 25.85
CA ALA A 48 -7.03 -49.95 24.73
C ALA A 48 -7.83 -50.42 23.51
N THR A 49 -7.70 -51.69 23.13
CA THR A 49 -8.37 -52.24 21.94
C THR A 49 -9.89 -52.27 22.09
N VAL A 50 -10.38 -52.68 23.27
CA VAL A 50 -11.82 -52.78 23.55
C VAL A 50 -12.46 -51.40 23.67
N THR A 51 -11.80 -50.46 24.35
CA THR A 51 -12.26 -49.06 24.45
C THR A 51 -12.41 -48.46 23.07
N GLU A 52 -11.40 -48.59 22.20
CA GLU A 52 -11.45 -48.03 20.85
C GLU A 52 -12.55 -48.66 19.99
N PHE A 53 -12.70 -49.98 20.07
CA PHE A 53 -13.74 -50.72 19.35
C PHE A 53 -15.17 -50.27 19.72
N LEU A 54 -15.43 -50.03 21.01
CA LEU A 54 -16.73 -49.59 21.49
C LEU A 54 -16.95 -48.08 21.29
N ARG A 55 -15.90 -47.26 21.41
CA ARG A 55 -15.94 -45.82 21.12
C ARG A 55 -16.42 -45.56 19.70
N GLU A 56 -15.85 -46.24 18.71
CA GLU A 56 -16.29 -46.16 17.31
C GLU A 56 -17.79 -46.46 17.16
N GLY A 57 -18.26 -47.51 17.84
CA GLY A 57 -19.67 -47.89 17.81
C GLY A 57 -20.56 -46.81 18.41
N VAL A 58 -20.23 -46.29 19.59
CA VAL A 58 -21.03 -45.24 20.24
C VAL A 58 -21.08 -43.96 19.39
N GLN A 59 -19.97 -43.58 18.76
CA GLN A 59 -19.89 -42.41 17.87
C GLN A 59 -20.71 -42.57 16.58
N ASN A 60 -20.78 -43.78 16.04
CA ASN A 60 -21.61 -44.11 14.88
C ASN A 60 -23.09 -44.35 15.25
N GLU A 61 -23.47 -44.06 16.49
CA GLU A 61 -24.79 -44.30 17.07
C GLU A 61 -25.21 -45.78 17.09
N GLU A 62 -24.24 -46.71 17.07
CA GLU A 62 -24.44 -48.16 17.05
C GLU A 62 -24.71 -48.69 18.48
N LYS A 63 -25.39 -49.85 18.57
CA LYS A 63 -25.62 -50.53 19.86
C LYS A 63 -24.35 -51.28 20.27
N CYS A 64 -23.83 -51.01 21.45
CA CYS A 64 -22.59 -51.56 21.98
C CYS A 64 -22.87 -52.43 23.22
N ILE A 65 -22.37 -53.67 23.22
CA ILE A 65 -22.51 -54.61 24.34
C ILE A 65 -21.11 -55.08 24.75
N ALA A 66 -20.73 -54.83 26.00
CA ALA A 66 -19.45 -55.22 26.57
C ALA A 66 -19.67 -56.30 27.65
N ILE A 67 -19.08 -57.48 27.46
CA ILE A 67 -19.28 -58.64 28.34
C ILE A 67 -17.99 -58.89 29.13
N TYR A 68 -17.97 -58.38 30.37
CA TYR A 68 -16.79 -58.39 31.23
C TYR A 68 -17.18 -58.45 32.72
N ASN A 69 -16.23 -58.79 33.59
CA ASN A 69 -16.44 -58.69 35.03
C ASN A 69 -16.58 -57.23 35.50
N ASP A 70 -17.17 -57.03 36.68
CA ASP A 70 -17.45 -55.70 37.23
C ASP A 70 -16.23 -54.77 37.27
N GLN A 71 -15.06 -55.32 37.64
CA GLN A 71 -13.85 -54.50 37.75
C GLN A 71 -13.38 -54.00 36.38
N PHE A 72 -13.30 -54.88 35.38
CA PHE A 72 -12.91 -54.47 34.03
C PHE A 72 -13.99 -53.59 33.39
N GLY A 73 -15.28 -53.82 33.69
CA GLY A 73 -16.37 -52.95 33.28
C GLY A 73 -16.22 -51.51 33.79
N LYS A 74 -15.81 -51.32 35.06
CA LYS A 74 -15.54 -49.98 35.62
C LYS A 74 -14.36 -49.29 34.96
N ASP A 75 -13.28 -50.03 34.74
CA ASP A 75 -12.10 -49.51 34.02
C ASP A 75 -12.45 -49.11 32.60
N LEU A 76 -13.24 -49.94 31.90
CA LEU A 76 -13.70 -49.68 30.54
C LEU A 76 -14.59 -48.43 30.46
N GLN A 77 -15.49 -48.23 31.43
CA GLN A 77 -16.27 -46.98 31.50
C GLN A 77 -15.34 -45.76 31.68
N SER A 78 -14.34 -45.87 32.56
CA SER A 78 -13.39 -44.79 32.81
C SER A 78 -12.54 -44.49 31.58
N ALA A 79 -12.13 -45.53 30.83
CA ALA A 79 -11.42 -45.39 29.57
C ALA A 79 -12.30 -44.77 28.47
N LEU A 80 -13.56 -45.21 28.32
CA LEU A 80 -14.50 -44.64 27.35
C LEU A 80 -14.76 -43.15 27.62
N ARG A 81 -14.95 -42.78 28.89
CA ARG A 81 -15.05 -41.38 29.34
C ARG A 81 -13.85 -40.54 28.91
N ALA A 82 -12.63 -41.09 29.07
CA ALA A 82 -11.39 -40.43 28.66
C ALA A 82 -11.24 -40.24 27.14
N THR A 83 -12.04 -40.94 26.33
CA THR A 83 -12.09 -40.77 24.86
C THR A 83 -13.23 -39.87 24.36
N GLY A 84 -13.99 -39.25 25.27
CA GLY A 84 -15.06 -38.33 24.93
C GLY A 84 -16.43 -38.96 24.77
N VAL A 85 -16.59 -40.21 25.20
CA VAL A 85 -17.89 -40.88 25.23
C VAL A 85 -18.65 -40.48 26.49
N ASP A 86 -19.87 -39.97 26.31
CA ASP A 86 -20.85 -39.81 27.40
C ASP A 86 -21.43 -41.19 27.75
N VAL A 87 -20.75 -41.88 28.67
CA VAL A 87 -21.06 -43.25 29.08
C VAL A 87 -22.45 -43.32 29.74
N GLU A 88 -22.78 -42.34 30.56
CA GLU A 88 -24.05 -42.26 31.29
C GLU A 88 -25.22 -42.10 30.33
N ALA A 89 -25.11 -41.21 29.33
CA ALA A 89 -26.14 -41.06 28.31
C ALA A 89 -26.24 -42.31 27.41
N ALA A 90 -25.10 -42.91 27.03
CA ALA A 90 -25.09 -44.13 26.23
C ALA A 90 -25.78 -45.30 26.95
N ILE A 91 -25.50 -45.49 28.25
CA ILE A 91 -26.18 -46.50 29.08
C ILE A 91 -27.66 -46.14 29.24
N GLY A 92 -27.98 -44.88 29.53
CA GLY A 92 -29.36 -44.42 29.72
C GLY A 92 -30.24 -44.57 28.47
N LYS A 93 -29.65 -44.54 27.28
CA LYS A 93 -30.31 -44.78 25.99
C LYS A 93 -30.32 -46.25 25.55
N GLU A 94 -29.83 -47.17 26.39
CA GLU A 94 -29.60 -48.58 26.03
C GLU A 94 -28.68 -48.75 24.80
N GLN A 95 -27.86 -47.74 24.51
CA GLN A 95 -26.87 -47.75 23.45
C GLN A 95 -25.60 -48.48 23.89
N LEU A 96 -25.21 -48.37 25.17
CA LEU A 96 -24.11 -49.11 25.76
C LEU A 96 -24.63 -50.00 26.89
N GLU A 97 -24.43 -51.31 26.78
CA GLU A 97 -24.74 -52.27 27.84
C GLU A 97 -23.44 -52.94 28.32
N ILE A 98 -23.20 -52.90 29.63
CA ILE A 98 -22.12 -53.67 30.26
C ILE A 98 -22.77 -54.84 30.98
N LYS A 99 -22.48 -56.05 30.53
CA LYS A 99 -23.01 -57.29 31.08
C LYS A 99 -21.88 -58.16 31.64
N THR A 100 -22.24 -59.01 32.57
CA THR A 100 -21.37 -60.06 33.07
C THR A 100 -21.50 -61.33 32.21
N VAL A 101 -20.55 -62.24 32.37
CA VAL A 101 -20.57 -63.53 31.64
C VAL A 101 -21.75 -64.39 32.13
N GLU A 102 -22.09 -64.26 33.42
CA GLU A 102 -23.23 -64.89 34.09
C GLU A 102 -24.58 -64.46 33.53
N GLU A 103 -24.71 -63.21 33.08
CA GLU A 103 -25.92 -62.67 32.46
C GLU A 103 -26.05 -63.02 30.96
N THR A 104 -25.04 -63.69 30.39
CA THR A 104 -24.90 -63.92 28.95
C THR A 104 -24.59 -65.38 28.63
N TYR A 105 -23.32 -65.71 28.37
CA TYR A 105 -22.88 -67.03 27.94
C TYR A 105 -23.19 -68.15 28.96
N LEU A 106 -23.25 -67.81 30.25
CA LEU A 106 -23.51 -68.74 31.35
C LEU A 106 -24.95 -68.69 31.87
N ALA A 107 -25.85 -67.94 31.22
CA ALA A 107 -27.26 -67.89 31.61
C ALA A 107 -28.05 -69.20 31.37
N PRO A 108 -27.77 -70.00 30.31
CA PRO A 108 -28.42 -71.29 30.11
C PRO A 108 -27.96 -72.37 31.11
N ASP A 109 -28.85 -73.33 31.42
CA ASP A 109 -28.56 -74.45 32.33
C ASP A 109 -27.45 -75.39 31.81
N GLU A 110 -27.28 -75.48 30.48
CA GLU A 110 -26.23 -76.25 29.81
C GLU A 110 -25.43 -75.35 28.86
N ILE A 111 -24.11 -75.35 29.02
CA ILE A 111 -23.20 -74.51 28.24
C ILE A 111 -22.74 -75.31 27.03
N THR A 112 -23.34 -75.03 25.87
CA THR A 112 -23.00 -75.63 24.57
C THR A 112 -22.74 -74.52 23.55
N ALA A 113 -22.11 -74.87 22.42
CA ALA A 113 -21.91 -73.92 21.33
C ALA A 113 -23.23 -73.33 20.81
N GLU A 114 -24.26 -74.19 20.68
CA GLU A 114 -25.61 -73.78 20.27
C GLU A 114 -26.26 -72.85 21.30
N SER A 115 -26.16 -73.13 22.61
CA SER A 115 -26.79 -72.28 23.63
C SER A 115 -26.16 -70.89 23.72
N MET A 116 -24.84 -70.78 23.49
CA MET A 116 -24.16 -69.49 23.36
C MET A 116 -24.47 -68.77 22.04
N GLY A 117 -24.61 -69.50 20.92
CA GLY A 117 -25.00 -68.94 19.62
C GLY A 117 -26.43 -68.38 19.62
N ASN A 118 -27.38 -69.08 20.24
CA ASN A 118 -28.77 -68.62 20.39
C ASN A 118 -28.87 -67.24 21.06
N TRP A 119 -27.95 -66.93 21.99
CA TRP A 119 -27.92 -65.63 22.64
C TRP A 119 -27.59 -64.49 21.65
N ILE A 120 -26.71 -64.73 20.68
CA ILE A 120 -26.39 -63.76 19.60
C ILE A 120 -27.64 -63.53 18.74
N GLU A 121 -28.33 -64.61 18.35
CA GLU A 121 -29.59 -64.55 17.59
C GLU A 121 -30.68 -63.79 18.35
N GLU A 122 -30.83 -64.01 19.65
CA GLU A 122 -31.79 -63.28 20.49
C GLU A 122 -31.55 -61.77 20.52
N ILE A 123 -30.29 -61.33 20.50
CA ILE A 123 -29.94 -59.91 20.46
C ILE A 123 -30.30 -59.32 19.10
N LEU A 124 -30.03 -60.06 18.03
CA LEU A 124 -30.39 -59.67 16.67
C LEU A 124 -31.91 -59.57 16.49
N ASP A 125 -32.68 -60.50 17.06
CA ASP A 125 -34.15 -60.49 17.03
C ASP A 125 -34.78 -59.34 17.82
N LYS A 126 -34.14 -58.94 18.93
CA LYS A 126 -34.61 -57.82 19.78
C LYS A 126 -34.24 -56.44 19.21
N LYS A 127 -33.52 -56.40 18.09
CA LYS A 127 -33.08 -55.18 17.42
C LYS A 127 -34.26 -54.41 16.84
N LYS A 128 -34.37 -53.12 17.17
CA LYS A 128 -35.51 -52.26 16.77
C LYS A 128 -35.21 -51.30 15.61
N ASP A 129 -33.94 -51.10 15.28
CA ASP A 129 -33.47 -50.22 14.20
C ASP A 129 -32.51 -50.94 13.25
N ASP A 130 -32.14 -50.29 12.16
CA ASP A 130 -31.21 -50.86 11.17
C ASP A 130 -29.73 -50.68 11.55
N LYS A 131 -29.41 -50.10 12.72
CA LYS A 131 -28.04 -49.71 13.10
C LYS A 131 -27.17 -50.90 13.49
N LEU A 132 -25.85 -50.82 13.37
CA LEU A 132 -24.99 -51.96 13.70
C LEU A 132 -25.05 -52.33 15.20
N ILE A 133 -24.85 -53.61 15.53
CA ILE A 133 -24.58 -54.05 16.90
C ILE A 133 -23.09 -54.43 17.03
N ARG A 134 -22.39 -53.82 17.97
CA ARG A 134 -21.03 -54.19 18.38
C ARG A 134 -21.07 -54.98 19.68
N VAL A 135 -20.43 -56.13 19.69
CA VAL A 135 -20.28 -56.96 20.88
C VAL A 135 -18.80 -57.15 21.17
N SER A 136 -18.37 -56.97 22.42
CA SER A 136 -17.03 -57.35 22.84
C SER A 136 -17.11 -58.20 24.10
N GLY A 137 -16.65 -59.45 24.00
CA GLY A 137 -16.74 -60.43 25.10
C GLY A 137 -15.38 -61.02 25.45
N GLY A 138 -14.93 -60.83 26.69
CA GLY A 138 -13.65 -61.37 27.14
C GLY A 138 -13.73 -62.88 27.39
N MET A 139 -12.96 -63.69 26.66
CA MET A 139 -13.16 -65.15 26.67
C MET A 139 -12.45 -65.89 27.82
N SER A 140 -11.65 -65.19 28.62
CA SER A 140 -10.82 -65.81 29.66
C SER A 140 -11.59 -66.59 30.74
N TRP A 141 -12.89 -66.35 30.93
CA TRP A 141 -13.72 -67.13 31.87
C TRP A 141 -13.78 -68.62 31.48
N ALA A 142 -13.67 -68.94 30.19
CA ALA A 142 -13.78 -70.31 29.69
C ALA A 142 -12.68 -71.22 30.24
N THR A 143 -11.49 -70.67 30.53
CA THR A 143 -10.38 -71.44 31.13
C THR A 143 -10.67 -71.89 32.56
N ASP A 144 -11.54 -71.16 33.26
CA ASP A 144 -11.89 -71.43 34.65
C ASP A 144 -13.20 -72.25 34.76
N MET A 145 -14.10 -72.13 33.77
CA MET A 145 -15.48 -72.66 33.85
C MET A 145 -15.79 -73.83 32.91
N LEU A 146 -15.05 -74.04 31.81
CA LEU A 146 -15.27 -75.14 30.87
C LEU A 146 -14.31 -76.31 31.14
N SER A 147 -14.85 -77.53 31.16
CA SER A 147 -14.03 -78.75 31.22
C SER A 147 -13.39 -79.12 29.88
N ASP A 148 -13.97 -78.65 28.77
CA ASP A 148 -13.47 -78.86 27.41
C ASP A 148 -13.55 -77.55 26.60
N LEU A 149 -12.39 -77.04 26.18
CA LEU A 149 -12.29 -75.84 25.35
C LEU A 149 -12.83 -76.07 23.91
N GLY A 150 -13.07 -77.33 23.52
CA GLY A 150 -13.73 -77.67 22.26
C GLY A 150 -15.08 -76.98 22.07
N VAL A 151 -15.85 -76.81 23.15
CA VAL A 151 -17.15 -76.11 23.15
C VAL A 151 -16.98 -74.65 22.71
N LEU A 152 -15.96 -73.95 23.23
CA LEU A 152 -15.69 -72.57 22.85
C LEU A 152 -15.21 -72.47 21.40
N ALA A 153 -14.40 -73.42 20.93
CA ALA A 153 -13.96 -73.42 19.53
C ALA A 153 -15.10 -73.67 18.52
N GLU A 154 -16.09 -74.48 18.89
CA GLU A 154 -17.32 -74.67 18.09
C GLU A 154 -18.20 -73.42 18.10
N TYR A 155 -18.31 -72.75 19.24
CA TYR A 155 -19.00 -71.46 19.35
C TYR A 155 -18.36 -70.39 18.49
N GLU A 156 -17.02 -70.27 18.46
CA GLU A 156 -16.34 -69.27 17.64
C GLU A 156 -16.60 -69.47 16.14
N LYS A 157 -16.65 -70.74 15.71
CA LYS A 157 -17.02 -71.08 14.34
C LYS A 157 -18.49 -70.71 14.04
N LEU A 158 -19.41 -71.06 14.93
CA LEU A 158 -20.83 -70.73 14.79
C LEU A 158 -21.04 -69.21 14.80
N SER A 159 -20.30 -68.48 15.63
CA SER A 159 -20.37 -67.02 15.74
C SER A 159 -19.91 -66.34 14.45
N ASP A 160 -18.82 -66.80 13.85
CA ASP A 160 -18.34 -66.29 12.55
C ASP A 160 -19.42 -66.46 11.45
N GLU A 161 -20.05 -67.63 11.38
CA GLU A 161 -21.14 -67.94 10.43
C GLU A 161 -22.38 -67.03 10.67
N ILE A 162 -22.77 -66.79 11.92
CA ILE A 162 -23.88 -65.88 12.25
C ILE A 162 -23.53 -64.42 11.89
N ILE A 163 -22.29 -64.00 12.13
CA ILE A 163 -21.85 -62.60 11.92
C ILE A 163 -21.81 -62.23 10.44
N GLU A 164 -21.34 -63.14 9.57
CA GLU A 164 -21.18 -62.88 8.13
C GLU A 164 -22.50 -62.42 7.47
N ASP A 165 -23.62 -63.00 7.91
CA ASP A 165 -24.95 -62.76 7.33
C ASP A 165 -25.80 -61.72 8.08
N THR A 166 -25.27 -61.11 9.14
CA THR A 166 -26.03 -60.21 10.03
C THR A 166 -25.39 -58.83 10.17
N SER A 167 -26.14 -57.87 10.74
CA SER A 167 -25.62 -56.53 11.06
C SER A 167 -24.96 -56.50 12.44
N LEU A 168 -24.08 -57.47 12.71
CA LEU A 168 -23.33 -57.61 13.96
C LEU A 168 -21.83 -57.54 13.69
N MET A 169 -21.11 -57.00 14.66
CA MET A 169 -19.66 -56.96 14.69
C MET A 169 -19.21 -57.44 16.07
N ALA A 170 -18.34 -58.42 16.13
CA ALA A 170 -17.85 -58.96 17.39
C ALA A 170 -16.35 -58.78 17.53
N LEU A 171 -15.89 -58.45 18.73
CA LEU A 171 -14.48 -58.47 19.13
C LEU A 171 -14.31 -59.47 20.27
N CYS A 172 -13.52 -60.51 20.03
CA CYS A 172 -13.25 -61.59 20.97
C CYS A 172 -11.79 -61.52 21.47
N PRO A 173 -11.53 -60.99 22.68
CA PRO A 173 -10.19 -60.94 23.26
C PRO A 173 -9.77 -62.24 23.96
N TYR A 174 -8.58 -62.71 23.62
CA TYR A 174 -7.92 -63.90 24.14
C TYR A 174 -6.57 -63.56 24.78
N ASN A 175 -6.38 -63.97 26.03
CA ASN A 175 -5.12 -63.76 26.73
C ASN A 175 -4.14 -64.88 26.37
N VAL A 176 -3.00 -64.52 25.76
CA VAL A 176 -2.00 -65.51 25.33
C VAL A 176 -1.43 -66.35 26.48
N ASN A 177 -1.39 -65.79 27.70
CA ASN A 177 -0.87 -66.47 28.88
C ASN A 177 -1.89 -67.38 29.57
N LYS A 178 -3.17 -67.35 29.16
CA LYS A 178 -4.23 -68.18 29.76
C LYS A 178 -4.65 -69.37 28.91
N PHE A 179 -4.52 -69.28 27.59
CA PHE A 179 -4.97 -70.31 26.67
C PHE A 179 -3.78 -71.09 26.07
N PRO A 180 -3.93 -72.41 25.82
CA PRO A 180 -2.92 -73.18 25.09
C PRO A 180 -2.78 -72.68 23.64
N ASP A 181 -1.56 -72.72 23.10
CA ASP A 181 -1.27 -72.25 21.75
C ASP A 181 -2.13 -72.92 20.68
N GLU A 182 -2.31 -74.25 20.76
CA GLU A 182 -3.13 -75.03 19.83
C GLU A 182 -4.57 -74.51 19.74
N PHE A 183 -5.13 -74.06 20.86
CA PHE A 183 -6.46 -73.49 20.91
C PHE A 183 -6.50 -72.09 20.28
N LEU A 184 -5.53 -71.22 20.60
CA LEU A 184 -5.45 -69.87 20.05
C LEU A 184 -5.29 -69.88 18.53
N TYR A 185 -4.56 -70.84 17.96
CA TYR A 185 -4.52 -71.02 16.51
C TYR A 185 -5.88 -71.35 15.91
N LYS A 186 -6.63 -72.25 16.55
CA LYS A 186 -7.98 -72.62 16.10
C LYS A 186 -8.90 -71.41 16.10
N VAL A 187 -8.82 -70.58 17.14
CA VAL A 187 -9.54 -69.29 17.21
C VAL A 187 -9.12 -68.36 16.06
N LEU A 188 -7.81 -68.14 15.84
CA LEU A 188 -7.31 -67.32 14.73
C LEU A 188 -7.82 -67.81 13.37
N SER A 189 -8.03 -69.11 13.18
CA SER A 189 -8.54 -69.67 11.92
C SER A 189 -10.03 -69.43 11.65
N HIS A 190 -10.79 -68.99 12.67
CA HIS A 190 -12.23 -68.71 12.59
C HIS A 190 -12.56 -67.22 12.65
N HIS A 191 -11.56 -66.33 12.56
CA HIS A 191 -11.79 -64.89 12.59
C HIS A 191 -11.25 -64.22 11.32
N PRO A 192 -12.09 -63.56 10.53
CA PRO A 192 -11.68 -62.87 9.30
C PRO A 192 -10.84 -61.63 9.55
N MET A 193 -10.93 -61.04 10.75
CA MET A 193 -10.23 -59.82 11.07
C MET A 193 -9.41 -59.97 12.34
N TYR A 194 -8.19 -59.42 12.32
CA TYR A 194 -7.37 -59.24 13.50
C TYR A 194 -7.44 -57.78 13.93
N ARG A 195 -7.60 -57.53 15.23
CA ARG A 195 -7.59 -56.19 15.82
C ARG A 195 -6.58 -56.12 16.95
N SER A 196 -5.88 -55.00 17.02
CA SER A 196 -4.94 -54.66 18.08
C SER A 196 -5.10 -53.19 18.47
N PRO A 197 -4.37 -52.68 19.48
CA PRO A 197 -4.46 -51.28 19.85
C PRO A 197 -4.06 -50.34 18.71
N THR A 198 -3.23 -50.82 17.78
CA THR A 198 -2.69 -50.00 16.69
C THR A 198 -3.62 -49.94 15.47
N GLY A 199 -4.60 -50.84 15.35
CA GLY A 199 -5.55 -50.86 14.25
C GLY A 199 -6.18 -52.22 14.00
N ALA A 200 -6.67 -52.43 12.78
CA ALA A 200 -7.18 -53.71 12.33
C ALA A 200 -6.66 -54.07 10.94
N CYS A 201 -6.57 -55.37 10.66
CA CYS A 201 -6.25 -55.89 9.35
C CYS A 201 -7.00 -57.19 9.05
N ALA A 202 -7.12 -57.52 7.76
CA ALA A 202 -7.63 -58.81 7.33
C ALA A 202 -6.71 -59.95 7.82
N ASN A 203 -7.31 -60.96 8.42
CA ASN A 203 -6.61 -62.13 8.92
C ASN A 203 -6.35 -63.12 7.78
N THR A 204 -5.16 -63.02 7.19
CA THR A 204 -4.76 -63.87 6.05
C THR A 204 -4.67 -65.37 6.38
N PHE A 205 -4.67 -65.76 7.66
CA PHE A 205 -4.62 -67.16 8.08
C PHE A 205 -5.99 -67.87 7.96
N GLN A 206 -7.09 -67.12 7.95
CA GLN A 206 -8.43 -67.68 7.70
C GLN A 206 -8.58 -68.17 6.25
N HIS A 207 -8.08 -67.40 5.28
CA HIS A 207 -8.31 -67.65 3.85
C HIS A 207 -7.35 -68.64 3.19
N ASN A 208 -6.11 -68.75 3.68
CA ASN A 208 -5.07 -69.47 2.94
C ASN A 208 -4.97 -70.97 3.23
N GLN A 209 -5.62 -71.51 4.28
CA GLN A 209 -5.43 -72.88 4.78
C GLN A 209 -3.96 -73.33 4.92
N LEU A 210 -3.00 -72.39 4.85
CA LEU A 210 -1.59 -72.61 5.06
C LEU A 210 -1.41 -72.64 6.57
N ALA A 211 -1.48 -73.84 7.14
CA ALA A 211 -1.03 -74.06 8.49
C ALA A 211 0.44 -73.60 8.56
N PRO A 212 0.80 -72.56 9.35
CA PRO A 212 2.20 -72.37 9.70
C PRO A 212 2.67 -73.69 10.33
N THR A 213 3.81 -74.21 9.89
CA THR A 213 4.35 -75.49 10.40
C THR A 213 4.29 -75.48 11.92
N VAL A 214 3.56 -76.45 12.50
CA VAL A 214 3.34 -76.61 13.94
C VAL A 214 4.66 -76.86 14.65
N ASN A 215 5.42 -75.79 14.87
CA ASN A 215 6.59 -75.72 15.73
C ASN A 215 6.27 -74.76 16.89
N GLU A 216 7.01 -74.88 17.99
CA GLU A 216 6.81 -74.15 19.26
C GLU A 216 6.70 -72.61 19.13
N ASN A 217 7.09 -72.01 18.00
CA ASN A 217 7.07 -70.55 17.80
C ASN A 217 5.98 -70.04 16.84
N GLY A 218 5.20 -70.90 16.19
CA GLY A 218 4.38 -70.46 15.07
C GLY A 218 3.22 -69.51 15.46
N LEU A 219 2.70 -69.56 16.70
CA LEU A 219 1.59 -68.72 17.13
C LEU A 219 2.09 -67.30 17.32
N PHE A 220 3.23 -67.19 18.00
CA PHE A 220 3.96 -65.95 18.16
C PHE A 220 4.32 -65.33 16.80
N GLU A 221 4.76 -66.14 15.82
CA GLU A 221 5.01 -65.68 14.46
C GLU A 221 3.74 -65.20 13.73
N ALA A 222 2.62 -65.92 13.89
CA ALA A 222 1.34 -65.55 13.27
C ALA A 222 0.77 -64.25 13.86
N VAL A 223 0.71 -64.14 15.19
CA VAL A 223 0.25 -62.94 15.90
C VAL A 223 1.14 -61.75 15.56
N ASN A 224 2.46 -61.91 15.59
CA ASN A 224 3.40 -60.84 15.23
C ASN A 224 3.26 -60.44 13.75
N THR A 225 2.92 -61.37 12.86
CA THR A 225 2.66 -61.07 11.44
C THR A 225 1.39 -60.25 11.28
N LEU A 226 0.29 -60.65 11.93
CA LEU A 226 -0.97 -59.90 11.93
C LEU A 226 -0.80 -58.53 12.59
N GLU A 227 -0.05 -58.43 13.68
CA GLU A 227 0.25 -57.17 14.33
C GLU A 227 1.02 -56.22 13.41
N LYS A 228 2.03 -56.71 12.69
CA LYS A 228 2.74 -55.90 11.67
C LYS A 228 1.82 -55.44 10.54
N LEU A 229 0.89 -56.29 10.11
CA LEU A 229 -0.08 -55.94 9.07
C LEU A 229 -1.09 -54.90 9.56
N SER A 230 -1.56 -55.04 10.80
CA SER A 230 -2.42 -54.08 11.49
C SER A 230 -1.74 -52.71 11.59
N GLN A 231 -0.50 -52.70 12.08
CA GLN A 231 0.34 -51.49 12.14
C GLN A 231 0.48 -50.86 10.75
N TYR A 232 0.87 -51.61 9.73
CA TYR A 232 1.01 -51.07 8.37
C TYR A 232 -0.29 -50.48 7.81
N SER A 233 -1.43 -51.14 8.05
CA SER A 233 -2.76 -50.67 7.65
C SER A 233 -3.08 -49.32 8.32
N SER A 234 -2.88 -49.23 9.63
CA SER A 234 -3.09 -48.01 10.42
C SER A 234 -2.18 -46.87 9.97
N GLN A 235 -0.89 -47.15 9.73
CA GLN A 235 0.06 -46.18 9.20
C GLN A 235 -0.39 -45.60 7.86
N LYS A 236 -0.87 -46.46 6.94
CA LYS A 236 -1.37 -46.02 5.64
C LYS A 236 -2.57 -45.07 5.78
N GLU A 237 -3.50 -45.38 6.68
CA GLU A 237 -4.67 -44.54 6.94
C GLU A 237 -4.28 -43.16 7.53
N LYS A 238 -3.34 -43.15 8.49
CA LYS A 238 -2.82 -41.89 9.06
C LYS A 238 -2.16 -41.03 7.98
N ILE A 239 -1.33 -41.61 7.10
CA ILE A 239 -0.71 -40.90 5.97
C ILE A 239 -1.75 -40.29 5.04
N GLU A 240 -2.79 -41.04 4.68
CA GLU A 240 -3.87 -40.55 3.81
C GLU A 240 -4.60 -39.35 4.42
N LYS A 241 -4.90 -39.42 5.73
CA LYS A 241 -5.51 -38.30 6.47
C LYS A 241 -4.61 -37.07 6.55
N ILE A 242 -3.30 -37.24 6.82
CA ILE A 242 -2.33 -36.12 6.82
C ILE A 242 -2.19 -35.52 5.43
N THR A 243 -2.19 -36.35 4.38
CA THR A 243 -2.08 -35.87 3.00
C THR A 243 -3.32 -35.07 2.60
N ASN A 244 -4.51 -35.55 2.98
CA ASN A 244 -5.76 -34.81 2.80
C ASN A 244 -5.76 -33.48 3.57
N LEU A 245 -5.22 -33.46 4.79
CA LEU A 245 -5.03 -32.23 5.55
C LEU A 245 -4.08 -31.27 4.83
N ALA A 246 -2.92 -31.76 4.38
CA ALA A 246 -1.93 -30.95 3.68
C ALA A 246 -2.49 -30.33 2.40
N ASN A 247 -3.23 -31.11 1.59
CA ASN A 247 -3.89 -30.59 0.39
C ASN A 247 -4.92 -29.51 0.73
N ARG A 248 -5.66 -29.67 1.84
CA ARG A 248 -6.61 -28.66 2.30
C ARG A 248 -5.94 -27.36 2.77
N PHE A 249 -4.68 -27.40 3.21
CA PHE A 249 -3.90 -26.21 3.56
C PHE A 249 -3.29 -25.52 2.34
N ASP A 250 -2.92 -26.28 1.31
CA ASP A 250 -2.31 -25.74 0.09
C ASP A 250 -3.35 -25.07 -0.85
N ASP A 251 -4.63 -25.46 -0.78
CA ASP A 251 -5.69 -25.02 -1.71
C ASP A 251 -6.58 -23.84 -1.23
N ARG A 252 -6.31 -23.21 -0.07
CA ARG A 252 -7.18 -22.15 0.48
C ARG A 252 -6.57 -20.75 0.38
N GLU A 253 -7.09 -19.95 -0.55
CA GLU A 253 -7.01 -18.49 -0.52
C GLU A 253 -8.15 -17.94 0.37
N GLY A 254 -7.82 -17.24 1.46
CA GLY A 254 -8.79 -16.45 2.22
C GLY A 254 -9.32 -17.01 3.55
N ASP A 255 -8.74 -18.09 4.09
CA ASP A 255 -9.11 -18.59 5.42
C ASP A 255 -8.45 -17.79 6.56
N SER A 256 -9.20 -17.62 7.65
CA SER A 256 -8.69 -16.97 8.86
C SER A 256 -7.75 -17.88 9.64
N LYS A 257 -6.80 -17.29 10.38
CA LYS A 257 -5.92 -18.01 11.32
C LYS A 257 -6.72 -18.93 12.28
N SER A 258 -7.93 -18.53 12.68
CA SER A 258 -8.78 -19.31 13.58
C SER A 258 -9.26 -20.63 12.96
N GLU A 259 -9.77 -20.58 11.72
CA GLU A 259 -10.28 -21.77 11.03
C GLU A 259 -9.20 -22.82 10.82
N LEU A 260 -7.96 -22.37 10.54
CA LEU A 260 -6.82 -23.25 10.42
C LEU A 260 -6.49 -23.93 11.76
N ILE A 261 -6.52 -23.20 12.87
CA ILE A 261 -6.23 -23.75 14.19
C ILE A 261 -7.28 -24.79 14.59
N ASP A 262 -8.56 -24.51 14.33
CA ASP A 262 -9.65 -25.45 14.61
C ASP A 262 -9.48 -26.75 13.83
N GLU A 263 -9.08 -26.65 12.57
CA GLU A 263 -8.80 -27.80 11.71
C GLU A 263 -7.58 -28.60 12.20
N ILE A 264 -6.54 -27.93 12.70
CA ILE A 264 -5.36 -28.58 13.29
C ILE A 264 -5.78 -29.41 14.51
N VAL A 265 -6.52 -28.81 15.45
CA VAL A 265 -7.01 -29.50 16.65
C VAL A 265 -7.92 -30.67 16.26
N ASN A 266 -8.82 -30.47 15.30
CA ASN A 266 -9.70 -31.49 14.76
C ASN A 266 -8.93 -32.68 14.16
N THR A 267 -7.85 -32.40 13.43
CA THR A 267 -7.05 -33.46 12.81
C THR A 267 -6.28 -34.28 13.83
N VAL A 268 -5.70 -33.62 14.83
CA VAL A 268 -5.04 -34.31 15.96
C VAL A 268 -6.04 -35.21 16.69
N ARG A 269 -7.27 -34.72 16.89
CA ARG A 269 -8.37 -35.52 17.44
C ARG A 269 -8.64 -36.77 16.62
N ILE A 270 -8.78 -36.64 15.30
CA ILE A 270 -9.09 -37.77 14.40
C ILE A 270 -7.94 -38.79 14.33
N LEU A 271 -6.69 -38.33 14.39
CA LEU A 271 -5.52 -39.19 14.19
C LEU A 271 -5.07 -39.93 15.45
N PHE A 272 -5.25 -39.30 16.61
CA PHE A 272 -4.64 -39.77 17.85
C PHE A 272 -5.64 -39.92 19.00
N SER A 273 -6.85 -39.37 18.88
CA SER A 273 -7.89 -39.44 19.92
C SER A 273 -7.39 -39.11 21.34
N PRO A 274 -6.71 -37.96 21.53
CA PRO A 274 -6.29 -37.54 22.85
C PRO A 274 -7.52 -37.27 23.74
N SER A 275 -7.35 -37.38 25.05
CA SER A 275 -8.36 -36.97 26.03
C SER A 275 -8.60 -35.47 26.01
N PHE A 276 -7.58 -34.69 25.67
CA PHE A 276 -7.64 -33.25 25.49
C PHE A 276 -6.64 -32.79 24.42
N SER A 277 -7.04 -31.88 23.53
CA SER A 277 -6.07 -31.15 22.71
C SER A 277 -6.51 -29.72 22.40
N THR A 278 -5.52 -28.81 22.33
CA THR A 278 -5.69 -27.40 22.01
C THR A 278 -4.40 -26.83 21.43
N VAL A 279 -4.47 -25.66 20.79
CA VAL A 279 -3.29 -24.88 20.41
C VAL A 279 -3.22 -23.64 21.27
N TRP A 280 -2.10 -23.46 21.96
CA TRP A 280 -1.76 -22.20 22.61
C TRP A 280 -1.22 -21.23 21.59
N LEU A 281 -1.87 -20.08 21.43
CA LEU A 281 -1.53 -19.06 20.45
C LEU A 281 -0.78 -17.91 21.10
N TYR A 282 0.24 -17.42 20.41
CA TYR A 282 0.90 -16.16 20.75
C TYR A 282 0.35 -15.03 19.88
N ASP A 283 -0.09 -13.97 20.54
CA ASP A 283 -0.49 -12.71 19.91
C ASP A 283 0.70 -11.74 19.94
N HIS A 284 1.19 -11.38 18.75
CA HIS A 284 2.33 -10.47 18.60
C HIS A 284 2.01 -9.02 18.95
N GLU A 285 0.75 -8.59 18.89
CA GLU A 285 0.33 -7.22 19.20
C GLU A 285 0.17 -7.01 20.71
N THR A 286 -0.51 -7.95 21.37
CA THR A 286 -0.80 -7.85 22.81
C THR A 286 0.26 -8.51 23.69
N GLY A 287 1.11 -9.36 23.10
CA GLY A 287 2.07 -10.20 23.84
C GLY A 287 1.41 -11.30 24.67
N SER A 288 0.13 -11.59 24.42
CA SER A 288 -0.61 -12.60 25.18
C SER A 288 -0.35 -14.02 24.66
N PHE A 289 -0.34 -14.99 25.57
CA PHE A 289 -0.20 -16.41 25.25
C PHE A 289 -1.33 -17.17 25.91
N ARG A 290 -2.25 -17.72 25.10
CA ARG A 290 -3.51 -18.29 25.59
C ARG A 290 -3.92 -19.51 24.78
N PRO A 291 -4.62 -20.48 25.38
CA PRO A 291 -5.21 -21.58 24.63
C PRO A 291 -6.28 -21.04 23.68
N ASN A 292 -6.38 -21.63 22.48
CA ASN A 292 -7.46 -21.37 21.54
C ASN A 292 -8.80 -21.84 22.11
N GLU A 293 -9.88 -21.14 21.76
CA GLU A 293 -11.24 -21.47 22.22
C GLU A 293 -11.71 -22.84 21.72
N SER A 294 -11.20 -23.32 20.57
CA SER A 294 -11.48 -24.66 20.09
C SER A 294 -10.59 -25.68 20.81
N THR A 295 -11.04 -26.05 22.01
CA THR A 295 -10.61 -27.23 22.74
C THR A 295 -11.37 -28.45 22.23
N THR A 296 -10.67 -29.58 22.18
CA THR A 296 -11.36 -30.87 22.02
C THR A 296 -11.60 -31.47 23.38
N GLU A 297 -12.88 -31.48 23.75
CA GLU A 297 -13.34 -31.83 25.09
C GLU A 297 -13.97 -33.22 25.08
N SER A 298 -13.47 -34.06 25.98
CA SER A 298 -14.25 -35.18 26.51
C SER A 298 -14.98 -34.61 27.72
N GLY A 299 -16.31 -34.46 27.68
CA GLY A 299 -17.16 -33.63 28.58
C GLY A 299 -17.16 -33.92 30.10
N ILE A 300 -16.02 -34.34 30.64
CA ILE A 300 -15.75 -34.82 32.00
C ILE A 300 -14.46 -34.16 32.55
N LEU A 301 -13.65 -33.51 31.71
CA LEU A 301 -12.40 -32.84 32.11
C LEU A 301 -12.65 -31.37 32.48
N ASP A 302 -12.08 -30.92 33.60
CA ASP A 302 -11.96 -29.50 33.93
C ASP A 302 -10.88 -28.88 33.03
N THR A 303 -11.32 -28.26 31.94
CA THR A 303 -10.43 -27.67 30.93
C THR A 303 -9.62 -26.51 31.49
N GLU A 304 -10.19 -25.69 32.36
CA GLU A 304 -9.49 -24.59 33.02
C GLU A 304 -8.33 -25.13 33.86
N ALA A 305 -8.58 -26.15 34.69
CA ALA A 305 -7.55 -26.78 35.51
C ALA A 305 -6.40 -27.38 34.68
N ILE A 306 -6.71 -27.98 33.52
CA ILE A 306 -5.70 -28.53 32.61
C ILE A 306 -4.90 -27.43 31.93
N THR A 307 -5.56 -26.37 31.45
CA THR A 307 -4.88 -25.25 30.81
C THR A 307 -4.00 -24.49 31.81
N ASP A 308 -4.45 -24.31 33.05
CA ASP A 308 -3.66 -23.66 34.10
C ASP A 308 -2.42 -24.50 34.45
N ALA A 309 -2.60 -25.81 34.64
CA ALA A 309 -1.50 -26.72 34.94
C ALA A 309 -0.45 -26.80 33.82
N LEU A 310 -0.84 -26.54 32.58
CA LEU A 310 0.05 -26.63 31.41
C LEU A 310 0.61 -25.27 30.96
N SER A 311 0.13 -24.15 31.51
CA SER A 311 0.44 -22.79 31.03
C SER A 311 1.94 -22.47 31.04
N ASP A 312 2.57 -22.54 32.21
CA ASP A 312 4.01 -22.22 32.39
C ASP A 312 4.88 -23.11 31.51
N ARG A 313 4.55 -24.40 31.45
CA ARG A 313 5.30 -25.38 30.67
C ARG A 313 5.17 -25.15 29.17
N THR A 314 3.96 -24.84 28.70
CA THR A 314 3.72 -24.57 27.28
C THR A 314 4.41 -23.28 26.84
N TRP A 315 4.50 -22.28 27.72
CA TRP A 315 5.28 -21.07 27.51
C TRP A 315 6.80 -21.34 27.42
N GLU A 316 7.35 -22.20 28.29
CA GLU A 316 8.76 -22.59 28.18
C GLU A 316 9.08 -23.27 26.85
N ILE A 317 8.19 -24.16 26.38
CA ILE A 317 8.36 -24.85 25.09
C ILE A 317 8.28 -23.86 23.92
N PHE A 318 7.34 -22.92 23.95
CA PHE A 318 7.22 -21.86 22.95
C PHE A 318 8.49 -21.01 22.86
N THR A 319 9.00 -20.56 24.01
CA THR A 319 10.14 -19.63 24.08
C THR A 319 11.47 -20.28 23.74
N ARG A 320 11.64 -21.58 24.01
CA ARG A 320 12.90 -22.30 23.74
C ARG A 320 12.94 -23.00 22.38
N GLU A 321 11.80 -23.17 21.70
CA GLU A 321 11.65 -24.01 20.50
C GLU A 321 12.32 -25.40 20.63
N GLU A 322 12.27 -25.99 21.82
CA GLU A 322 12.69 -27.38 21.97
C GLU A 322 11.71 -28.24 21.15
N GLY A 323 12.19 -29.14 20.30
CA GLY A 323 11.34 -29.97 19.43
C GLY A 323 10.28 -30.78 20.19
N ILE A 324 9.48 -31.60 19.51
CA ILE A 324 8.33 -32.31 20.15
C ILE A 324 8.70 -32.94 21.50
N GLN A 325 8.03 -32.48 22.57
CA GLN A 325 8.25 -32.94 23.94
C GLN A 325 7.18 -33.94 24.36
N ARG A 326 7.58 -34.94 25.14
CA ARG A 326 6.70 -35.94 25.76
C ARG A 326 7.02 -36.01 27.24
N GLU A 327 6.02 -35.77 28.09
CA GLU A 327 6.22 -35.96 29.53
C GLU A 327 4.96 -36.54 30.17
N PRO A 328 5.11 -37.34 31.23
CA PRO A 328 3.97 -37.80 32.01
C PRO A 328 3.21 -36.63 32.60
N ILE A 329 1.88 -36.74 32.65
CA ILE A 329 1.05 -35.78 33.37
C ILE A 329 0.73 -36.34 34.76
N SER A 330 1.10 -35.61 35.80
CA SER A 330 0.78 -35.97 37.17
C SER A 330 0.08 -34.80 37.84
N PHE A 331 -1.23 -34.92 38.05
CA PHE A 331 -2.00 -33.96 38.85
C PHE A 331 -1.65 -34.18 40.32
N THR A 332 -0.50 -33.67 40.76
CA THR A 332 -0.10 -33.83 42.17
C THR A 332 -0.45 -32.65 43.06
N GLU A 333 -0.92 -31.50 42.56
CA GLU A 333 -1.17 -30.32 43.43
C GLU A 333 -2.35 -29.41 42.99
N ALA A 334 -3.45 -29.96 42.46
CA ALA A 334 -4.70 -29.20 42.29
C ALA A 334 -5.79 -29.75 43.23
N SER A 335 -6.20 -28.93 44.19
CA SER A 335 -7.34 -29.17 45.09
C SER A 335 -8.62 -29.43 44.27
N ASP A 336 -9.35 -30.49 44.59
CA ASP A 336 -10.69 -30.86 44.08
C ASP A 336 -10.84 -31.27 42.59
N GLY A 337 -9.80 -31.77 41.93
CA GLY A 337 -9.92 -32.43 40.62
C GLY A 337 -10.43 -33.89 40.71
N PRO A 338 -11.13 -34.44 39.68
CA PRO A 338 -11.63 -35.81 39.70
C PRO A 338 -10.48 -36.83 39.78
N ALA A 339 -10.40 -37.54 40.91
CA ALA A 339 -9.29 -38.40 41.31
C ALA A 339 -9.08 -39.67 40.45
N ASP A 340 -9.86 -39.89 39.39
CA ASP A 340 -10.00 -41.18 38.70
C ASP A 340 -9.75 -41.13 37.18
N LEU A 341 -9.20 -40.04 36.62
CA LEU A 341 -8.90 -40.01 35.18
C LEU A 341 -7.53 -40.67 34.91
N PRO A 342 -7.47 -41.78 34.15
CA PRO A 342 -6.23 -42.47 33.83
C PRO A 342 -5.49 -41.69 32.75
N LEU A 343 -4.78 -40.61 33.12
CA LEU A 343 -4.01 -39.77 32.21
C LEU A 343 -2.55 -40.22 32.19
N GLY A 344 -1.99 -40.34 30.99
CA GLY A 344 -0.67 -40.94 30.74
C GLY A 344 0.38 -39.89 30.43
N GLU A 345 0.40 -39.44 29.19
CA GLU A 345 1.43 -38.54 28.66
C GLU A 345 0.84 -37.29 28.01
N THR A 346 1.55 -36.17 28.14
CA THR A 346 1.30 -34.94 27.39
C THR A 346 2.34 -34.80 26.30
N VAL A 347 1.87 -34.47 25.10
CA VAL A 347 2.69 -34.23 23.92
C VAL A 347 2.53 -32.78 23.49
N SER A 348 3.65 -32.06 23.43
CA SER A 348 3.69 -30.65 23.06
C SER A 348 4.48 -30.48 21.77
N VAL A 349 3.87 -29.83 20.79
CA VAL A 349 4.36 -29.69 19.42
C VAL A 349 4.48 -28.19 19.10
N PRO A 350 5.70 -27.62 19.04
CA PRO A 350 5.87 -26.19 18.81
C PRO A 350 5.56 -25.83 17.35
N LEU A 351 4.73 -24.81 17.15
CA LEU A 351 4.32 -24.31 15.84
C LEU A 351 5.15 -23.07 15.43
N GLY A 352 6.39 -22.99 15.89
CA GLY A 352 7.26 -21.82 15.67
C GLY A 352 6.73 -20.59 16.40
N ARG A 353 6.80 -19.42 15.77
CA ARG A 353 6.32 -18.14 16.31
C ARG A 353 4.82 -18.07 16.61
N HIS A 354 4.05 -19.03 16.11
CA HIS A 354 2.58 -19.00 16.16
C HIS A 354 2.02 -19.54 17.48
N GLY A 355 2.73 -20.46 18.14
CA GLY A 355 2.20 -21.13 19.31
C GLY A 355 2.70 -22.56 19.54
N VAL A 356 1.98 -23.30 20.36
CA VAL A 356 2.27 -24.71 20.70
C VAL A 356 0.98 -25.52 20.69
N LEU A 357 0.95 -26.59 19.90
CA LEU A 357 -0.11 -27.61 19.94
C LEU A 357 0.16 -28.54 21.12
N VAL A 358 -0.86 -28.77 21.95
CA VAL A 358 -0.78 -29.63 23.13
C VAL A 358 -1.84 -30.72 23.03
N ALA A 359 -1.45 -31.97 23.25
CA ALA A 359 -2.35 -33.12 23.30
C ALA A 359 -2.05 -33.97 24.56
N VAL A 360 -3.09 -34.34 25.31
CA VAL A 360 -3.00 -35.15 26.52
C VAL A 360 -3.65 -36.51 26.26
N PHE A 361 -2.90 -37.57 26.50
CA PHE A 361 -3.30 -38.95 26.24
C PHE A 361 -3.63 -39.70 27.53
N PRO A 362 -4.54 -40.69 27.48
CA PRO A 362 -4.80 -41.55 28.61
C PRO A 362 -3.64 -42.52 28.88
N ASP A 363 -3.52 -43.06 30.10
CA ASP A 363 -2.40 -43.89 30.57
C ASP A 363 -2.24 -45.24 29.87
N TYR A 364 -3.31 -45.70 29.23
CA TYR A 364 -3.35 -46.92 28.44
C TYR A 364 -2.93 -46.68 26.99
N MET A 365 -2.73 -45.43 26.58
CA MET A 365 -2.29 -45.05 25.24
C MET A 365 -0.88 -44.46 25.31
N THR A 366 0.04 -45.07 24.56
CA THR A 366 1.42 -44.57 24.43
C THR A 366 1.76 -44.37 22.96
N LEU A 367 2.27 -43.20 22.61
CA LEU A 367 2.70 -42.92 21.24
C LEU A 367 4.03 -43.59 20.93
N ASN A 368 4.06 -44.33 19.82
CA ASN A 368 5.29 -44.93 19.31
C ASN A 368 6.10 -43.93 18.46
N ASP A 369 7.29 -44.35 17.99
CA ASP A 369 8.15 -43.48 17.17
C ASP A 369 7.51 -43.07 15.83
N TYR A 370 6.63 -43.92 15.28
CA TYR A 370 5.90 -43.61 14.06
C TYR A 370 4.87 -42.50 14.28
N ASP A 371 4.11 -42.56 15.38
CA ASP A 371 3.14 -41.52 15.76
C ASP A 371 3.81 -40.15 15.90
N ILE A 372 5.07 -40.15 16.34
CA ILE A 372 5.84 -38.93 16.55
C ILE A 372 6.39 -38.40 15.24
N ALA A 373 6.82 -39.27 14.32
CA ALA A 373 7.14 -38.87 12.96
C ALA A 373 5.91 -38.27 12.24
N VAL A 374 4.72 -38.79 12.50
CA VAL A 374 3.46 -38.19 12.02
C VAL A 374 3.26 -36.80 12.61
N LEU A 375 3.41 -36.63 13.93
CA LEU A 375 3.28 -35.32 14.58
C LEU A 375 4.32 -34.29 14.07
N GLN A 376 5.54 -34.72 13.78
CA GLN A 376 6.57 -33.86 13.15
C GLN A 376 6.18 -33.41 11.74
N THR A 377 5.55 -34.31 10.97
CA THR A 377 5.06 -33.99 9.63
C THR A 377 3.92 -32.98 9.72
N LEU A 378 2.97 -33.20 10.62
CA LEU A 378 1.88 -32.26 10.90
C LEU A 378 2.44 -30.90 11.35
N GLN A 379 3.36 -30.89 12.31
CA GLN A 379 4.04 -29.68 12.78
C GLN A 379 4.60 -28.85 11.63
N THR A 380 5.38 -29.49 10.76
CA THR A 380 6.02 -28.81 9.62
C THR A 380 4.97 -28.20 8.70
N LYS A 381 3.92 -28.96 8.37
CA LYS A 381 2.83 -28.48 7.50
C LYS A 381 2.04 -27.34 8.13
N CYS A 382 1.69 -27.45 9.40
CA CYS A 382 0.96 -26.41 10.14
C CYS A 382 1.77 -25.11 10.23
N ARG A 383 3.09 -25.21 10.51
CA ARG A 383 4.00 -24.06 10.53
C ARG A 383 4.01 -23.32 9.19
N THR A 384 4.19 -24.06 8.10
CA THR A 384 4.20 -23.47 6.75
C THR A 384 2.86 -22.79 6.43
N ALA A 385 1.73 -23.44 6.74
CA ALA A 385 0.41 -22.86 6.50
C ALA A 385 0.19 -21.56 7.28
N LEU A 386 0.52 -21.55 8.58
CA LEU A 386 0.41 -20.36 9.42
C LEU A 386 1.35 -19.22 8.98
N ASP A 387 2.57 -19.55 8.52
CA ASP A 387 3.49 -18.55 7.98
C ASP A 387 2.99 -17.92 6.67
N ASN A 388 2.33 -18.70 5.82
CA ASN A 388 1.77 -18.21 4.56
C ASN A 388 0.61 -17.23 4.78
N ILE A 389 -0.28 -17.49 5.74
CA ILE A 389 -1.40 -16.58 6.07
C ILE A 389 -0.87 -15.21 6.50
N ILE A 390 0.07 -15.16 7.45
CA ILE A 390 0.66 -13.89 7.90
C ILE A 390 1.39 -13.17 6.76
N TYR A 391 2.07 -13.92 5.89
CA TYR A 391 2.75 -13.34 4.74
C TYR A 391 1.74 -12.72 3.75
N GLN A 392 0.62 -13.39 3.48
CA GLN A 392 -0.44 -12.87 2.61
C GLN A 392 -1.07 -11.60 3.17
N GLU A 393 -1.45 -11.59 4.46
CA GLU A 393 -1.99 -10.40 5.14
C GLU A 393 -1.03 -9.20 5.02
N SER A 394 0.28 -9.42 5.23
CA SER A 394 1.29 -8.37 5.10
C SER A 394 1.46 -7.89 3.65
N VAL A 395 1.40 -8.79 2.67
CA VAL A 395 1.49 -8.43 1.24
C VAL A 395 0.28 -7.59 0.82
N GLU A 396 -0.92 -7.96 1.24
CA GLU A 396 -2.15 -7.20 0.95
C GLU A 396 -2.09 -5.80 1.55
N GLU A 397 -1.70 -5.66 2.82
CA GLU A 397 -1.54 -4.35 3.47
C GLU A 397 -0.50 -3.48 2.73
N HIS A 398 0.64 -4.06 2.35
CA HIS A 398 1.66 -3.36 1.59
C HIS A 398 1.19 -2.95 0.19
N GLN A 399 0.41 -3.80 -0.48
CA GLN A 399 -0.13 -3.52 -1.82
C GLN A 399 -1.14 -2.37 -1.77
N THR A 400 -2.07 -2.38 -0.81
CA THR A 400 -3.02 -1.26 -0.61
C THR A 400 -2.28 0.05 -0.36
N LYS A 401 -1.24 0.03 0.47
CA LYS A 401 -0.43 1.23 0.76
C LYS A 401 0.34 1.73 -0.46
N LEU A 402 0.84 0.83 -1.30
CA LEU A 402 1.55 1.19 -2.53
C LEU A 402 0.59 1.82 -3.56
N GLU A 403 -0.64 1.30 -3.66
CA GLU A 403 -1.68 1.84 -4.53
C GLU A 403 -2.08 3.26 -4.10
N GLU A 404 -2.30 3.50 -2.81
CA GLU A 404 -2.56 4.83 -2.26
C GLU A 404 -1.42 5.82 -2.58
N GLN A 405 -0.16 5.41 -2.38
CA GLN A 405 1.00 6.26 -2.67
C GLN A 405 1.14 6.55 -4.17
N THR A 406 0.85 5.56 -5.03
CA THR A 406 0.93 5.71 -6.48
C THR A 406 -0.11 6.71 -6.98
N GLU A 407 -1.31 6.68 -6.43
CA GLU A 407 -2.37 7.62 -6.82
C GLU A 407 -2.02 9.05 -6.41
N GLN A 408 -1.49 9.27 -5.20
CA GLN A 408 -1.02 10.58 -4.76
C GLN A 408 0.08 11.15 -5.67
N ILE A 409 1.01 10.31 -6.15
CA ILE A 409 2.06 10.74 -7.08
C ILE A 409 1.45 11.20 -8.41
N ARG A 410 0.48 10.45 -8.96
CA ARG A 410 -0.17 10.81 -10.23
C ARG A 410 -0.92 12.14 -10.15
N GLU A 411 -1.65 12.38 -9.06
CA GLU A 411 -2.35 13.65 -8.84
C GLU A 411 -1.38 14.84 -8.82
N LEU A 412 -0.23 14.68 -8.15
CA LEU A 412 0.82 15.71 -8.13
C LEU A 412 1.45 15.93 -9.51
N GLU A 413 1.72 14.87 -10.26
CA GLU A 413 2.25 14.95 -11.62
C GLU A 413 1.30 15.68 -12.57
N GLU A 414 -0.02 15.44 -12.47
CA GLU A 414 -1.03 16.11 -13.30
C GLU A 414 -1.06 17.62 -13.03
N VAL A 415 -1.03 18.03 -11.75
CA VAL A 415 -0.97 19.45 -11.37
C VAL A 415 0.30 20.11 -11.87
N ILE A 416 1.47 19.48 -11.69
CA ILE A 416 2.75 20.03 -12.14
C ILE A 416 2.80 20.20 -13.66
N SER A 417 2.29 19.22 -14.42
CA SER A 417 2.25 19.29 -15.89
C SER A 417 1.36 20.44 -16.35
N LEU A 418 0.16 20.56 -15.79
CA LEU A 418 -0.80 21.62 -16.11
C LEU A 418 -0.15 23.01 -16.01
N LEU A 419 0.69 23.23 -15.00
CA LEU A 419 1.34 24.52 -14.76
C LEU A 419 2.52 24.78 -15.69
N GLN A 420 3.32 23.75 -15.99
CA GLN A 420 4.42 23.90 -16.94
C GLN A 420 3.88 24.24 -18.33
N ASP A 421 2.78 23.63 -18.74
CA ASP A 421 2.14 23.90 -20.02
C ASP A 421 1.52 25.30 -20.04
N THR A 422 0.79 25.68 -18.98
CA THR A 422 0.25 27.05 -18.85
C THR A 422 1.36 28.10 -18.88
N GLY A 423 2.48 27.86 -18.18
CA GLY A 423 3.63 28.77 -18.15
C GLY A 423 4.30 28.95 -19.52
N ARG A 424 4.31 27.92 -20.38
CA ARG A 424 4.85 28.01 -21.75
C ARG A 424 3.95 28.82 -22.66
N GLU A 425 2.64 28.56 -22.66
CA GLU A 425 1.70 29.29 -23.52
C GLU A 425 1.61 30.79 -23.17
N LEU A 426 1.80 31.12 -21.88
CA LEU A 426 1.89 32.51 -21.42
C LEU A 426 3.04 33.31 -22.05
N ILE A 427 4.13 32.66 -22.49
CA ILE A 427 5.27 33.31 -23.12
C ILE A 427 4.93 33.77 -24.55
N ASP A 428 4.06 33.04 -25.25
CA ASP A 428 3.72 33.30 -26.65
C ASP A 428 2.58 34.32 -26.81
N ALA A 429 1.81 34.56 -25.74
CA ALA A 429 0.68 35.48 -25.76
C ALA A 429 1.12 36.95 -25.96
N ASN A 430 0.45 37.66 -26.86
CA ASN A 430 0.82 39.02 -27.28
C ASN A 430 -0.10 40.10 -26.74
N THR A 431 -1.20 39.73 -26.08
CA THR A 431 -2.13 40.67 -25.46
C THR A 431 -2.56 40.24 -24.07
N ARG A 432 -2.84 41.19 -23.17
CA ARG A 432 -3.43 40.93 -21.86
C ARG A 432 -4.70 40.07 -21.95
N THR A 433 -5.59 40.41 -22.88
CA THR A 433 -6.82 39.63 -23.15
C THR A 433 -6.54 38.17 -23.48
N GLU A 434 -5.51 37.92 -24.31
CA GLU A 434 -5.10 36.58 -24.71
C GLU A 434 -4.54 35.82 -23.51
N ILE A 435 -3.69 36.46 -22.70
CA ILE A 435 -3.16 35.89 -21.45
C ILE A 435 -4.30 35.47 -20.50
N GLU A 436 -5.27 36.37 -20.25
CA GLU A 436 -6.41 36.08 -19.36
C GLU A 436 -7.24 34.89 -19.85
N GLN A 437 -7.45 34.77 -21.16
CA GLN A 437 -8.22 33.65 -21.74
C GLN A 437 -7.43 32.35 -21.77
N THR A 438 -6.15 32.39 -22.16
CA THR A 438 -5.26 31.22 -22.24
C THR A 438 -5.15 30.54 -20.88
N VAL A 439 -4.96 31.30 -19.80
CA VAL A 439 -4.87 30.74 -18.45
C VAL A 439 -6.18 30.05 -18.04
N CYS A 440 -7.34 30.66 -18.30
CA CYS A 440 -8.62 30.03 -18.01
C CYS A 440 -8.82 28.73 -18.80
N ASN A 441 -8.53 28.75 -20.11
CA ASN A 441 -8.70 27.59 -20.98
C ASN A 441 -7.76 26.45 -20.59
N GLN A 442 -6.48 26.75 -20.38
CA GLN A 442 -5.47 25.73 -20.11
C GLN A 442 -5.73 25.06 -18.77
N LEU A 443 -6.10 25.81 -17.74
CA LEU A 443 -6.44 25.23 -16.44
C LEU A 443 -7.68 24.34 -16.52
N SER A 444 -8.72 24.77 -17.24
CA SER A 444 -9.93 23.97 -17.46
C SER A 444 -9.73 22.72 -18.34
N SER A 445 -8.56 22.59 -18.99
CA SER A 445 -8.25 21.40 -19.81
C SER A 445 -7.79 20.19 -18.98
N SER A 446 -7.43 20.41 -17.71
CA SER A 446 -7.10 19.33 -16.76
C SER A 446 -8.35 18.67 -16.19
N SER A 447 -8.26 17.40 -15.84
CA SER A 447 -9.34 16.68 -15.17
C SER A 447 -9.62 17.18 -13.75
N LEU A 448 -8.72 18.00 -13.18
CA LEU A 448 -8.79 18.51 -11.83
C LEU A 448 -9.63 19.80 -11.71
N VAL A 449 -9.77 20.57 -12.79
CA VAL A 449 -10.45 21.87 -12.81
C VAL A 449 -11.62 21.83 -13.78
N ASN A 450 -12.83 21.84 -13.24
CA ASN A 450 -14.05 21.80 -14.04
C ASN A 450 -14.46 23.19 -14.55
N PHE A 451 -14.03 24.27 -13.88
CA PHE A 451 -14.35 25.64 -14.27
C PHE A 451 -13.30 26.62 -13.78
N ALA A 452 -12.90 27.54 -14.65
CA ALA A 452 -11.95 28.60 -14.34
C ALA A 452 -12.42 29.94 -14.89
N TRP A 453 -12.23 31.01 -14.11
CA TRP A 453 -12.53 32.37 -14.55
C TRP A 453 -11.53 33.38 -13.99
N PHE A 454 -11.36 34.48 -14.72
CA PHE A 454 -10.50 35.59 -14.38
C PHE A 454 -11.35 36.81 -14.05
N GLY A 455 -11.05 37.47 -12.94
CA GLY A 455 -11.70 38.68 -12.48
C GLY A 455 -10.76 39.88 -12.40
N THR A 456 -11.26 41.05 -12.73
CA THR A 456 -10.55 42.33 -12.65
C THR A 456 -11.24 43.30 -11.70
N ASP A 457 -10.50 44.27 -11.18
CA ASP A 457 -11.02 45.29 -10.28
C ASP A 457 -11.96 46.26 -11.00
N SER A 458 -13.13 46.51 -10.42
CA SER A 458 -14.01 47.58 -10.83
C SER A 458 -13.61 48.87 -10.09
N SER A 459 -13.13 49.85 -10.85
CA SER A 459 -12.58 51.14 -10.38
C SER A 459 -13.44 51.98 -9.42
N LYS A 460 -14.66 51.54 -9.06
CA LYS A 460 -15.59 52.28 -8.20
C LYS A 460 -15.70 51.74 -6.77
N ASP A 461 -15.56 50.42 -6.54
CA ASP A 461 -15.93 49.81 -5.24
C ASP A 461 -14.97 48.70 -4.74
N SER A 462 -13.78 48.53 -5.34
CA SER A 462 -12.85 47.42 -5.00
C SER A 462 -13.52 46.04 -5.08
N SER A 463 -14.44 45.89 -6.04
CA SER A 463 -15.20 44.67 -6.31
C SER A 463 -14.62 43.97 -7.54
N ILE A 464 -14.61 42.64 -7.52
CA ILE A 464 -14.11 41.84 -8.63
C ILE A 464 -15.24 41.60 -9.64
N THR A 465 -15.00 42.00 -10.89
CA THR A 465 -15.89 41.72 -12.03
C THR A 465 -15.26 40.66 -12.93
N PRO A 466 -15.99 39.62 -13.32
CA PRO A 466 -15.51 38.64 -14.29
C PRO A 466 -15.09 39.31 -15.61
N SER A 467 -13.83 39.12 -16.02
CA SER A 467 -13.31 39.58 -17.32
C SER A 467 -13.32 38.45 -18.34
N ARG A 468 -12.89 37.23 -17.96
CA ARG A 468 -12.79 36.05 -18.84
C ARG A 468 -13.20 34.78 -18.11
N SER A 469 -13.63 33.78 -18.88
CA SER A 469 -13.98 32.46 -18.37
C SER A 469 -13.85 31.42 -19.49
N CYS A 470 -13.76 30.14 -19.12
CA CYS A 470 -13.72 29.04 -20.08
C CYS A 470 -15.08 28.80 -20.79
N ASP A 471 -16.21 29.24 -20.20
CA ASP A 471 -17.56 29.15 -20.77
C ASP A 471 -18.33 30.48 -20.67
N SER A 472 -18.80 30.99 -21.82
CA SER A 472 -19.37 32.34 -21.96
C SER A 472 -20.81 32.52 -21.46
N GLU A 473 -21.50 31.45 -21.02
CA GLU A 473 -22.91 31.47 -20.59
C GLU A 473 -23.05 30.81 -19.20
N ASN A 474 -22.66 31.50 -18.13
CA ASN A 474 -22.72 30.92 -16.79
C ASN A 474 -23.49 31.82 -15.79
N ASP A 475 -24.72 31.43 -15.43
CA ASP A 475 -25.55 32.12 -14.41
C ASP A 475 -24.84 32.26 -13.03
N TYR A 476 -23.74 31.53 -12.79
CA TYR A 476 -22.87 31.70 -11.62
C TYR A 476 -22.22 33.08 -11.65
N LEU A 477 -21.63 33.48 -12.78
CA LEU A 477 -20.97 34.77 -12.93
C LEU A 477 -21.99 35.91 -12.84
N GLU A 478 -23.22 35.70 -13.34
CA GLU A 478 -24.33 36.64 -13.13
C GLU A 478 -24.70 36.75 -11.64
N SER A 479 -24.70 35.64 -10.89
CA SER A 479 -24.95 35.66 -9.45
C SER A 479 -23.86 36.37 -8.65
N VAL A 480 -22.59 36.27 -9.08
CA VAL A 480 -21.45 37.01 -8.51
C VAL A 480 -21.58 38.51 -8.78
N GLN A 481 -22.05 38.90 -9.97
CA GLN A 481 -22.29 40.31 -10.31
C GLN A 481 -23.53 40.89 -9.59
N ALA A 482 -24.59 40.11 -9.38
CA ALA A 482 -25.87 40.58 -8.84
C ALA A 482 -25.86 40.90 -7.33
N HIS A 483 -24.91 40.37 -6.55
CA HIS A 483 -24.91 40.47 -5.09
C HIS A 483 -23.90 41.48 -4.51
N GLN A 484 -23.49 42.47 -5.32
CA GLN A 484 -22.54 43.54 -4.92
C GLN A 484 -23.04 44.44 -3.76
N GLU A 485 -24.29 44.31 -3.31
CA GLU A 485 -24.89 45.11 -2.24
C GLU A 485 -24.86 44.46 -0.83
N ASN A 486 -24.29 43.25 -0.65
CA ASN A 486 -24.32 42.51 0.63
C ASN A 486 -22.88 42.20 1.17
N PRO A 487 -22.64 42.14 2.50
CA PRO A 487 -21.29 42.04 3.09
C PRO A 487 -20.66 40.64 3.05
N VAL A 488 -21.18 39.74 2.22
CA VAL A 488 -20.66 38.36 2.11
C VAL A 488 -19.49 38.38 1.12
N ILE A 489 -18.26 38.25 1.64
CA ILE A 489 -17.04 38.34 0.83
C ILE A 489 -16.79 36.99 0.15
N GLU A 490 -16.92 36.97 -1.16
CA GLU A 490 -16.59 35.82 -2.02
C GLU A 490 -15.06 35.56 -2.04
N PRO A 491 -14.59 34.30 -2.23
CA PRO A 491 -13.17 33.94 -2.17
C PRO A 491 -12.25 34.77 -3.08
N ALA A 492 -12.67 35.09 -4.31
CA ALA A 492 -11.90 35.93 -5.23
C ALA A 492 -11.73 37.36 -4.70
N THR A 493 -12.78 37.93 -4.12
CA THR A 493 -12.70 39.25 -3.48
C THR A 493 -11.74 39.25 -2.29
N THR A 494 -11.76 38.18 -1.49
CA THR A 494 -10.85 38.01 -0.35
C THR A 494 -9.40 37.89 -0.82
N ALA A 495 -9.14 37.07 -1.83
CA ALA A 495 -7.82 36.86 -2.40
C ALA A 495 -7.24 38.17 -2.98
N PHE A 496 -8.05 38.94 -3.70
CA PHE A 496 -7.65 40.24 -4.25
C PHE A 496 -7.24 41.24 -3.18
N LYS A 497 -8.06 41.37 -2.12
CA LYS A 497 -7.84 42.32 -1.04
C LYS A 497 -6.56 41.97 -0.26
N ASN A 498 -6.42 40.70 0.12
CA ASN A 498 -5.35 40.24 0.99
C ASN A 498 -4.05 39.93 0.26
N ASN A 499 -4.06 39.86 -1.08
CA ASN A 499 -2.93 39.46 -1.90
C ASN A 499 -2.35 38.09 -1.50
N LYS A 500 -3.25 37.15 -1.17
CA LYS A 500 -2.93 35.76 -0.83
C LYS A 500 -3.95 34.81 -1.45
N PRO A 501 -3.55 33.57 -1.82
CA PRO A 501 -4.51 32.56 -2.21
C PRO A 501 -5.57 32.32 -1.13
N VAL A 502 -6.78 32.02 -1.54
CA VAL A 502 -7.87 31.57 -0.67
C VAL A 502 -8.35 30.25 -1.21
N VAL A 503 -8.31 29.22 -0.36
CA VAL A 503 -8.62 27.85 -0.74
C VAL A 503 -9.71 27.31 0.20
N ILE A 504 -10.73 26.69 -0.39
CA ILE A 504 -11.79 25.99 0.32
C ILE A 504 -11.89 24.60 -0.30
N ASP A 505 -11.46 23.61 0.45
CA ASP A 505 -11.34 22.19 0.07
C ASP A 505 -12.67 21.44 0.13
N ASP A 506 -13.61 21.91 0.95
CA ASP A 506 -14.98 21.42 1.01
C ASP A 506 -16.00 22.57 1.08
N LEU A 507 -16.81 22.70 0.02
CA LEU A 507 -17.92 23.65 -0.06
C LEU A 507 -19.17 23.17 0.69
N ILE A 508 -19.29 21.87 1.00
CA ILE A 508 -20.43 21.28 1.68
C ILE A 508 -20.25 21.46 3.20
N THR A 509 -20.96 22.43 3.75
CA THR A 509 -20.96 22.76 5.20
C THR A 509 -22.39 22.79 5.75
N GLU A 510 -22.60 23.13 7.02
CA GLU A 510 -23.97 23.28 7.54
C GLU A 510 -24.67 24.54 6.96
N PRO A 511 -25.92 24.42 6.45
CA PRO A 511 -26.70 25.57 5.97
C PRO A 511 -27.03 26.59 7.07
N PRO A 512 -27.27 27.88 6.73
CA PRO A 512 -27.49 28.41 5.38
C PRO A 512 -26.19 28.74 4.63
N PHE A 513 -26.15 28.36 3.36
CA PHE A 513 -25.05 28.72 2.45
C PHE A 513 -25.12 30.17 1.99
N GLU A 514 -23.95 30.77 1.80
CA GLU A 514 -23.77 32.01 1.08
C GLU A 514 -24.28 31.85 -0.37
N PRO A 515 -24.87 32.90 -1.00
CA PRO A 515 -25.47 32.79 -2.33
C PRO A 515 -24.52 32.24 -3.41
N TRP A 516 -23.25 32.66 -3.41
CA TRP A 516 -22.23 32.15 -4.34
C TRP A 516 -21.96 30.66 -4.11
N ARG A 517 -21.91 30.22 -2.84
CA ARG A 517 -21.64 28.83 -2.44
C ARG A 517 -22.79 27.93 -2.85
N ALA A 518 -24.03 28.36 -2.63
CA ALA A 518 -25.23 27.66 -3.10
C ALA A 518 -25.19 27.44 -4.63
N LYS A 519 -24.84 28.48 -5.40
CA LYS A 519 -24.73 28.40 -6.87
C LYS A 519 -23.57 27.56 -7.37
N ALA A 520 -22.48 27.47 -6.62
CA ALA A 520 -21.36 26.57 -6.92
C ALA A 520 -21.75 25.10 -6.67
N LEU A 521 -22.40 24.83 -5.54
CA LEU A 521 -22.89 23.49 -5.18
C LEU A 521 -23.98 22.98 -6.13
N GLU A 522 -24.91 23.83 -6.59
CA GLU A 522 -25.91 23.49 -7.62
C GLU A 522 -25.28 22.96 -8.92
N ARG A 523 -24.03 23.34 -9.22
CA ARG A 523 -23.27 22.92 -10.40
C ARG A 523 -22.37 21.72 -10.16
N GLY A 524 -22.38 21.16 -8.94
CA GLY A 524 -21.56 20.01 -8.57
C GLY A 524 -20.13 20.36 -8.14
N TYR A 525 -19.78 21.64 -8.02
CA TYR A 525 -18.46 22.02 -7.50
C TYR A 525 -18.40 21.78 -6.00
N LYS A 526 -17.32 21.15 -5.55
CA LYS A 526 -17.07 20.78 -4.14
C LYS A 526 -15.87 21.48 -3.53
N SER A 527 -14.99 22.06 -4.34
CA SER A 527 -13.87 22.87 -3.86
C SER A 527 -13.60 24.06 -4.77
N VAL A 528 -12.96 25.10 -4.22
CA VAL A 528 -12.61 26.34 -4.92
C VAL A 528 -11.25 26.86 -4.46
N ALA A 529 -10.47 27.40 -5.39
CA ALA A 529 -9.25 28.14 -5.11
C ALA A 529 -9.24 29.47 -5.88
N SER A 530 -8.99 30.57 -5.17
CA SER A 530 -8.85 31.91 -5.73
C SER A 530 -7.46 32.45 -5.50
N VAL A 531 -6.79 32.86 -6.57
CA VAL A 531 -5.37 33.21 -6.59
C VAL A 531 -5.19 34.64 -7.11
N PRO A 532 -4.51 35.54 -6.38
CA PRO A 532 -4.23 36.89 -6.86
C PRO A 532 -3.22 36.86 -8.02
N VAL A 533 -3.45 37.73 -9.01
CA VAL A 533 -2.55 37.91 -10.16
C VAL A 533 -1.87 39.26 -10.02
N CYS A 534 -0.59 39.25 -9.66
CA CYS A 534 0.17 40.44 -9.31
C CYS A 534 1.62 40.40 -9.85
N PHE A 535 2.20 41.57 -10.09
CA PHE A 535 3.63 41.77 -10.33
C PHE A 535 4.14 42.91 -9.45
N LYS A 536 5.10 42.61 -8.55
CA LYS A 536 5.51 43.54 -7.48
C LYS A 536 4.27 44.08 -6.74
N ASP A 537 4.08 45.39 -6.70
CA ASP A 537 2.96 46.07 -6.04
C ASP A 537 1.72 46.23 -6.96
N SER A 538 1.83 45.88 -8.25
CA SER A 538 0.75 46.00 -9.22
C SER A 538 -0.18 44.78 -9.16
N LYS A 539 -1.47 45.02 -8.90
CA LYS A 539 -2.53 44.00 -8.92
C LYS A 539 -3.27 44.04 -10.26
N TYR A 540 -3.28 42.93 -11.00
CA TYR A 540 -3.95 42.85 -12.30
C TYR A 540 -5.33 42.19 -12.22
N GLY A 541 -5.55 41.30 -11.25
CA GLY A 541 -6.83 40.60 -11.07
C GLY A 541 -6.74 39.40 -10.13
N VAL A 542 -7.71 38.50 -10.24
CA VAL A 542 -7.77 37.22 -9.52
C VAL A 542 -8.19 36.13 -10.49
N LEU A 543 -7.57 34.97 -10.35
CA LEU A 543 -7.91 33.75 -11.06
C LEU A 543 -8.59 32.79 -10.08
N THR A 544 -9.79 32.31 -10.43
CA THR A 544 -10.58 31.42 -9.57
C THR A 544 -10.87 30.11 -10.29
N LEU A 545 -10.65 29.00 -9.58
CA LEU A 545 -10.72 27.62 -10.06
C LEU A 545 -11.72 26.82 -9.23
N PHE A 546 -12.51 25.97 -9.88
CA PHE A 546 -13.46 25.07 -9.23
C PHE A 546 -13.20 23.62 -9.62
N SER A 547 -13.43 22.72 -8.67
CA SER A 547 -13.38 21.26 -8.88
C SER A 547 -14.65 20.60 -8.34
N ASP A 548 -15.07 19.50 -8.96
CA ASP A 548 -16.16 18.62 -8.53
C ASP A 548 -15.74 17.58 -7.45
N ARG A 549 -14.47 17.60 -7.07
CA ARG A 549 -13.87 16.80 -6.00
C ARG A 549 -13.50 17.67 -4.79
N THR A 550 -13.50 17.07 -3.60
CA THR A 550 -12.98 17.69 -2.37
C THR A 550 -11.47 17.47 -2.27
N ASN A 551 -10.78 18.26 -1.45
CA ASN A 551 -9.34 18.13 -1.16
C ASN A 551 -8.39 18.18 -2.38
N VAL A 552 -8.87 18.65 -3.55
CA VAL A 552 -8.04 18.87 -4.74
C VAL A 552 -7.11 20.05 -4.51
N PHE A 553 -7.62 21.16 -4.00
CA PHE A 553 -6.81 22.32 -3.66
C PHE A 553 -6.35 22.18 -2.21
N ASN A 554 -5.29 21.41 -1.97
CA ASN A 554 -4.69 21.26 -0.64
C ASN A 554 -3.49 22.23 -0.46
N HIS A 555 -2.90 22.25 0.73
CA HIS A 555 -1.78 23.15 1.07
C HIS A 555 -0.55 22.97 0.14
N GLN A 556 -0.32 21.78 -0.42
CA GLN A 556 0.78 21.55 -1.36
C GLN A 556 0.52 22.26 -2.69
N ILE A 557 -0.75 22.30 -3.12
CA ILE A 557 -1.20 22.92 -4.36
C ILE A 557 -1.35 24.45 -4.22
N GLU A 558 -1.59 24.96 -3.01
CA GLU A 558 -1.68 26.40 -2.73
C GLU A 558 -0.43 27.18 -3.17
N GLN A 559 0.76 26.73 -2.78
CA GLN A 559 2.04 27.37 -3.16
C GLN A 559 2.26 27.38 -4.68
N VAL A 560 1.81 26.31 -5.29
CA VAL A 560 1.95 26.03 -6.70
C VAL A 560 1.04 26.95 -7.51
N LEU A 561 -0.21 27.13 -7.05
CA LEU A 561 -1.15 28.11 -7.59
C LEU A 561 -0.68 29.55 -7.39
N GLU A 562 -0.09 29.90 -6.23
CA GLU A 562 0.49 31.22 -6.00
C GLU A 562 1.56 31.56 -7.04
N ASN A 563 2.43 30.61 -7.37
CA ASN A 563 3.44 30.78 -8.41
C ASN A 563 2.82 31.02 -9.79
N LEU A 564 1.70 30.35 -10.11
CA LEU A 564 0.97 30.60 -11.35
C LEU A 564 0.42 32.03 -11.39
N GLY A 565 -0.20 32.51 -10.31
CA GLY A 565 -0.70 33.88 -10.21
C GLY A 565 0.39 34.92 -10.46
N ARG A 566 1.59 34.67 -9.93
CA ARG A 566 2.78 35.50 -10.20
C ARG A 566 3.23 35.42 -11.66
N CYS A 567 3.38 34.23 -12.23
CA CYS A 567 3.78 34.03 -13.63
C CYS A 567 2.81 34.72 -14.61
N THR A 568 1.51 34.61 -14.37
CA THR A 568 0.48 35.32 -15.15
C THR A 568 0.63 36.84 -15.01
N GLY A 569 0.87 37.34 -13.79
CA GLY A 569 1.15 38.77 -13.54
C GLY A 569 2.40 39.27 -14.26
N HIS A 570 3.48 38.46 -14.28
CA HIS A 570 4.69 38.74 -15.04
C HIS A 570 4.42 38.85 -16.55
N ALA A 571 3.65 37.93 -17.12
CA ALA A 571 3.30 37.92 -18.53
C ALA A 571 2.44 39.15 -18.91
N ILE A 572 1.43 39.48 -18.10
CA ILE A 572 0.59 40.67 -18.30
C ILE A 572 1.46 41.93 -18.29
N ASN A 573 2.33 42.07 -17.29
CA ASN A 573 3.24 43.21 -17.19
C ASN A 573 4.13 43.33 -18.44
N ALA A 574 4.78 42.23 -18.85
CA ALA A 574 5.67 42.23 -20.03
C ALA A 574 4.92 42.62 -21.31
N CYS A 575 3.69 42.16 -21.49
CA CYS A 575 2.83 42.52 -22.62
C CYS A 575 2.45 44.01 -22.59
N GLU A 576 2.03 44.53 -21.44
CA GLU A 576 1.69 45.95 -21.28
C GLU A 576 2.91 46.86 -21.52
N THR A 577 4.10 46.50 -21.01
CA THR A 577 5.36 47.22 -21.28
C THR A 577 5.76 47.16 -22.76
N LYS A 578 5.62 46.00 -23.44
CA LYS A 578 5.92 45.88 -24.88
C LYS A 578 4.96 46.72 -25.73
N LYS A 579 3.66 46.71 -25.42
CA LYS A 579 2.67 47.56 -26.10
C LYS A 579 2.94 49.04 -25.88
N ALA A 580 3.40 49.40 -24.68
CA ALA A 580 3.81 50.76 -24.37
C ALA A 580 4.93 51.26 -25.30
N LEU A 581 5.89 50.39 -25.64
CA LEU A 581 7.05 50.73 -26.47
C LEU A 581 6.77 50.78 -27.99
N ILE A 582 5.73 50.10 -28.48
CA ILE A 582 5.46 49.88 -29.92
C ILE A 582 4.28 50.71 -30.46
N SER A 583 3.53 51.43 -29.61
CA SER A 583 2.33 52.17 -30.05
C SER A 583 2.65 53.26 -31.09
N GLU A 584 1.87 53.31 -32.18
CA GLU A 584 1.98 54.31 -33.27
C GLU A 584 1.47 55.70 -32.87
N GLN A 585 0.69 55.78 -31.79
CA GLN A 585 0.23 57.04 -31.22
C GLN A 585 0.66 57.12 -29.76
N VAL A 586 1.33 58.21 -29.43
CA VAL A 586 1.83 58.52 -28.10
C VAL A 586 1.18 59.81 -27.61
N THR A 587 0.88 59.87 -26.32
CA THR A 587 0.51 61.12 -25.65
C THR A 587 1.78 61.76 -25.13
N GLU A 588 2.20 62.83 -25.79
CA GLU A 588 3.27 63.70 -25.34
C GLU A 588 2.76 64.56 -24.18
N LEU A 589 3.41 64.45 -23.04
CA LEU A 589 3.08 65.15 -21.81
C LEU A 589 4.25 66.08 -21.44
N GLU A 590 4.03 67.39 -21.48
CA GLU A 590 4.97 68.38 -20.98
C GLU A 590 4.63 68.72 -19.54
N ILE A 591 5.58 68.49 -18.63
CA ILE A 591 5.43 68.76 -17.20
C ILE A 591 6.54 69.69 -16.71
N CYS A 592 6.22 70.45 -15.66
CA CYS A 592 7.13 71.28 -14.90
C CYS A 592 7.15 70.77 -13.46
N ILE A 593 8.32 70.36 -12.98
CA ILE A 593 8.51 69.90 -11.60
C ILE A 593 9.29 71.00 -10.86
N LYS A 594 8.81 71.40 -9.68
CA LYS A 594 9.47 72.35 -8.78
C LYS A 594 9.73 71.69 -7.44
N ASP A 595 10.76 70.84 -7.40
CA ASP A 595 11.11 70.10 -6.20
C ASP A 595 12.62 69.81 -6.14
N ASN A 596 13.29 70.31 -5.08
CA ASN A 596 14.72 70.12 -4.89
C ASN A 596 15.12 68.67 -4.54
N SER A 597 14.16 67.77 -4.29
CA SER A 597 14.44 66.33 -4.21
C SER A 597 14.93 65.75 -5.54
N LEU A 598 14.62 66.40 -6.67
CA LEU A 598 15.09 65.98 -7.98
C LEU A 598 16.55 66.47 -8.19
N PRO A 599 17.55 65.57 -8.33
CA PRO A 599 18.97 65.96 -8.29
C PRO A 599 19.39 66.98 -9.35
N SER A 600 18.74 67.00 -10.52
CA SER A 600 19.04 68.01 -11.55
C SER A 600 18.57 69.40 -11.18
N ILE A 601 17.45 69.54 -10.44
CA ILE A 601 16.99 70.84 -9.93
C ILE A 601 17.94 71.32 -8.83
N SER A 602 18.28 70.45 -7.88
CA SER A 602 19.21 70.80 -6.80
C SER A 602 20.59 71.22 -7.33
N LEU A 603 21.09 70.56 -8.37
CA LEU A 603 22.38 70.92 -8.99
C LEU A 603 22.27 72.22 -9.79
N ALA A 604 21.21 72.38 -10.59
CA ALA A 604 20.95 73.61 -11.36
C ALA A 604 20.85 74.84 -10.45
N SER A 605 20.15 74.72 -9.32
CA SER A 605 19.99 75.78 -8.34
C SER A 605 21.28 76.11 -7.57
N GLU A 606 22.10 75.12 -7.20
CA GLU A 606 23.33 75.35 -6.43
C GLU A 606 24.40 76.08 -7.24
N PHE A 607 24.51 75.78 -8.54
CA PHE A 607 25.57 76.31 -9.40
C PHE A 607 25.08 77.34 -10.44
N ASP A 608 23.82 77.75 -10.38
CA ASP A 608 23.18 78.64 -11.37
C ASP A 608 23.45 78.18 -12.82
N THR A 609 23.24 76.88 -13.04
CA THR A 609 23.59 76.18 -14.28
C THR A 609 22.36 75.64 -14.99
N ARG A 610 22.47 75.47 -16.31
CA ARG A 610 21.52 74.69 -17.10
C ARG A 610 21.97 73.24 -17.21
N ILE A 611 21.06 72.30 -17.05
CA ILE A 611 21.30 70.86 -17.24
C ILE A 611 20.36 70.34 -18.31
N THR A 612 20.90 69.66 -19.32
CA THR A 612 20.10 69.02 -20.38
C THR A 612 20.31 67.51 -20.42
N PHE A 613 19.22 66.75 -20.44
CA PHE A 613 19.24 65.30 -20.58
C PHE A 613 19.52 64.89 -22.03
N LYS A 614 20.32 63.83 -22.21
CA LYS A 614 20.72 63.30 -23.52
C LYS A 614 20.31 61.85 -23.76
N GLY A 615 19.95 61.10 -22.73
CA GLY A 615 19.44 59.75 -22.93
C GLY A 615 19.70 58.81 -21.76
N ILE A 616 19.04 57.66 -21.83
CA ILE A 616 19.13 56.55 -20.89
C ILE A 616 19.59 55.30 -21.62
N VAL A 617 20.53 54.59 -21.02
CA VAL A 617 20.92 53.24 -21.42
C VAL A 617 20.50 52.28 -20.31
N PRO A 618 19.48 51.42 -20.55
CA PRO A 618 19.08 50.38 -19.61
C PRO A 618 20.25 49.43 -19.31
N GLN A 619 20.31 48.92 -18.07
CA GLN A 619 21.27 47.88 -17.69
C GLN A 619 20.52 46.67 -17.14
N LYS A 620 21.02 45.46 -17.45
CA LYS A 620 20.31 44.20 -17.14
C LYS A 620 20.23 43.91 -15.63
N ASP A 621 21.24 44.34 -14.86
CA ASP A 621 21.41 44.01 -13.44
C ASP A 621 21.80 45.24 -12.57
N SER A 622 21.54 46.46 -13.05
CA SER A 622 21.94 47.71 -12.40
C SER A 622 21.00 48.86 -12.81
N PRO A 623 20.87 49.94 -12.01
CA PRO A 623 20.07 51.10 -12.42
C PRO A 623 20.52 51.64 -13.79
N PRO A 624 19.59 52.25 -14.56
CA PRO A 624 19.87 52.76 -15.89
C PRO A 624 20.97 53.83 -15.83
N ARG A 625 21.86 53.81 -16.82
CA ARG A 625 22.88 54.85 -16.95
C ARG A 625 22.29 56.03 -17.71
N THR A 626 22.31 57.20 -17.10
CA THR A 626 21.76 58.44 -17.64
C THR A 626 22.88 59.35 -18.13
N TYR A 627 22.65 60.07 -19.23
CA TYR A 627 23.61 61.01 -19.80
C TYR A 627 23.03 62.43 -19.75
N PHE A 628 23.81 63.37 -19.22
CA PHE A 628 23.43 64.78 -19.12
C PHE A 628 24.56 65.70 -19.55
N THR A 629 24.23 66.82 -20.17
CA THR A 629 25.15 67.93 -20.39
C THR A 629 24.89 68.99 -19.34
N ILE A 630 25.91 69.35 -18.57
CA ILE A 630 25.86 70.45 -17.62
C ILE A 630 26.64 71.61 -18.24
N HIS A 631 25.97 72.73 -18.45
CA HIS A 631 26.50 73.93 -19.11
C HIS A 631 27.19 74.82 -18.08
N ASP A 632 28.10 75.71 -18.48
CA ASP A 632 28.66 76.76 -17.60
C ASP A 632 29.14 76.27 -16.21
N CYS A 633 29.63 75.03 -16.12
CA CYS A 633 29.96 74.39 -14.85
C CYS A 633 31.44 74.03 -14.74
N ASN A 634 31.94 73.96 -13.51
CA ASN A 634 33.23 73.34 -13.22
C ASN A 634 33.03 71.84 -12.94
N LYS A 635 33.79 70.99 -13.65
CA LYS A 635 33.77 69.54 -13.47
C LYS A 635 33.99 69.10 -12.02
N GLU A 636 34.98 69.66 -11.33
CA GLU A 636 35.32 69.26 -9.96
C GLU A 636 34.19 69.60 -8.97
N GLU A 637 33.46 70.69 -9.22
CA GLU A 637 32.33 71.12 -8.39
C GLU A 637 31.12 70.19 -8.56
N VAL A 638 30.84 69.77 -9.80
CA VAL A 638 29.80 68.77 -10.13
C VAL A 638 30.10 67.42 -9.48
N GLU A 639 31.34 66.94 -9.58
CA GLU A 639 31.76 65.66 -8.95
C GLU A 639 31.68 65.75 -7.42
N ALA A 640 31.99 66.91 -6.82
CA ALA A 640 31.87 67.15 -5.39
C ALA A 640 30.41 67.24 -4.92
N PHE A 641 29.51 67.80 -5.74
CA PHE A 641 28.07 67.80 -5.49
C PHE A 641 27.50 66.38 -5.46
N ALA A 642 27.82 65.56 -6.46
CA ALA A 642 27.31 64.19 -6.56
C ALA A 642 27.69 63.34 -5.34
N LYS A 643 28.88 63.53 -4.77
CA LYS A 643 29.32 62.85 -3.53
C LYS A 643 28.53 63.25 -2.28
N ARG A 644 27.92 64.45 -2.27
CA ARG A 644 27.14 64.97 -1.14
C ARG A 644 25.64 64.67 -1.26
N ASN A 645 25.16 64.36 -2.46
CA ASN A 645 23.74 64.17 -2.72
C ASN A 645 23.37 62.68 -2.67
N TYR A 646 22.48 62.31 -1.76
CA TYR A 646 22.07 60.91 -1.52
C TYR A 646 21.38 60.24 -2.72
N GLY A 647 20.96 61.00 -3.74
CA GLY A 647 20.35 60.47 -4.96
C GLY A 647 21.36 59.94 -6.00
N ILE A 648 22.62 60.38 -5.99
CA ILE A 648 23.58 60.05 -7.07
C ILE A 648 24.59 59.01 -6.58
N ARG A 649 24.53 57.78 -7.10
CA ARG A 649 25.52 56.72 -6.82
C ARG A 649 26.90 57.08 -7.35
N ASN A 650 26.92 57.52 -8.60
CA ASN A 650 28.16 57.88 -9.28
C ASN A 650 27.87 58.85 -10.43
N ILE A 651 28.78 59.79 -10.67
CA ILE A 651 28.81 60.64 -11.84
C ILE A 651 30.22 60.61 -12.43
N ASN A 652 30.34 60.34 -13.73
CA ASN A 652 31.61 60.32 -14.43
C ASN A 652 31.58 61.33 -15.56
N HIS A 653 32.57 62.22 -15.60
CA HIS A 653 32.80 63.09 -16.75
C HIS A 653 33.23 62.24 -17.95
N ILE A 654 32.55 62.42 -19.09
CA ILE A 654 32.82 61.67 -20.32
C ILE A 654 33.67 62.51 -21.26
N VAL A 655 33.19 63.71 -21.61
CA VAL A 655 33.84 64.59 -22.59
C VAL A 655 33.35 66.02 -22.43
N GLU A 656 34.17 66.99 -22.84
CA GLU A 656 33.76 68.37 -23.04
C GLU A 656 33.08 68.51 -24.41
N LYS A 657 31.89 69.11 -24.47
CA LYS A 657 31.08 69.19 -25.69
C LYS A 657 30.50 70.61 -25.82
N GLY A 658 31.14 71.43 -26.65
CA GLY A 658 30.66 72.78 -26.93
C GLY A 658 30.81 73.72 -25.73
N ASP A 659 29.68 74.23 -25.23
CA ASP A 659 29.52 75.13 -24.08
C ASP A 659 29.28 74.40 -22.74
N GLY A 660 29.44 73.07 -22.71
CA GLY A 660 29.23 72.29 -21.48
C GLY A 660 30.00 70.98 -21.40
N HIS A 661 29.80 70.28 -20.29
CA HIS A 661 30.44 69.01 -19.97
C HIS A 661 29.41 67.87 -20.00
N LEU A 662 29.69 66.80 -20.75
CA LEU A 662 28.86 65.59 -20.77
C LEU A 662 29.26 64.67 -19.61
N PHE A 663 28.29 64.30 -18.79
CA PHE A 663 28.44 63.36 -17.69
C PHE A 663 27.57 62.12 -17.90
N ALA A 664 28.04 60.98 -17.41
CA ALA A 664 27.25 59.77 -17.26
C ALA A 664 27.05 59.45 -15.77
N SER A 665 25.81 59.29 -15.35
CA SER A 665 25.45 59.03 -13.95
C SER A 665 24.69 57.73 -13.74
N ILE A 666 24.81 57.21 -12.52
CA ILE A 666 23.98 56.15 -11.96
C ILE A 666 23.36 56.72 -10.68
N VAL A 667 22.06 56.57 -10.52
CA VAL A 667 21.25 57.13 -9.43
C VAL A 667 20.73 55.95 -8.59
N ASP A 668 20.89 56.02 -7.26
CA ASP A 668 20.67 54.87 -6.34
C ASP A 668 19.30 54.85 -5.64
N ASP A 669 18.64 56.00 -5.52
CA ASP A 669 17.26 56.09 -5.00
C ASP A 669 16.26 55.60 -6.08
N PRO A 670 14.92 55.49 -5.87
CA PRO A 670 14.04 55.04 -6.93
C PRO A 670 14.16 56.06 -8.05
N CYS A 671 14.98 55.69 -9.04
CA CYS A 671 15.49 56.60 -10.02
C CYS A 671 14.26 57.15 -10.70
N PHE A 672 14.08 58.47 -10.64
CA PHE A 672 12.91 59.11 -11.22
C PHE A 672 12.64 58.58 -12.64
N PHE A 673 13.69 58.40 -13.44
CA PHE A 673 13.60 57.80 -14.76
C PHE A 673 13.25 56.30 -14.79
N GLN A 674 13.71 55.52 -13.81
CA GLN A 674 13.29 54.12 -13.68
C GLN A 674 11.80 54.03 -13.31
N ILE A 675 11.31 54.89 -12.42
CA ILE A 675 9.87 54.96 -12.10
C ILE A 675 9.07 55.30 -13.36
N LEU A 676 9.49 56.33 -14.11
CA LEU A 676 8.84 56.68 -15.38
C LEU A 676 8.79 55.47 -16.33
N LEU A 677 9.91 54.79 -16.54
CA LEU A 677 10.01 53.62 -17.43
C LEU A 677 9.22 52.40 -16.94
N ASP A 678 9.26 52.09 -15.63
CA ASP A 678 8.49 51.00 -15.00
C ASP A 678 6.98 51.24 -15.17
N HIS A 679 6.57 52.50 -15.20
CA HIS A 679 5.21 52.93 -15.47
C HIS A 679 4.99 53.32 -16.94
N GLY A 680 5.83 52.84 -17.86
CA GLY A 680 5.63 52.95 -19.31
C GLY A 680 5.81 54.36 -19.91
N GLY A 681 6.20 55.36 -19.12
CA GLY A 681 6.52 56.71 -19.60
C GLY A 681 7.97 56.81 -20.05
N VAL A 682 8.17 57.28 -21.28
CA VAL A 682 9.50 57.44 -21.87
C VAL A 682 9.90 58.92 -21.81
N PRO A 683 10.93 59.30 -21.05
CA PRO A 683 11.44 60.66 -21.03
C PRO A 683 12.14 60.99 -22.35
N CYS A 684 11.63 61.99 -23.08
CA CYS A 684 12.20 62.43 -24.35
C CYS A 684 13.19 63.56 -24.12
N GLU A 685 12.78 64.58 -23.37
CA GLU A 685 13.60 65.74 -23.04
C GLU A 685 13.47 66.12 -21.58
N LEU A 686 14.56 66.59 -20.98
CA LEU A 686 14.56 67.23 -19.66
C LEU A 686 15.56 68.38 -19.69
N THR A 687 15.11 69.54 -19.24
CA THR A 687 15.97 70.70 -18.96
C THR A 687 15.71 71.19 -17.54
N ALA A 688 16.77 71.27 -16.72
CA ALA A 688 16.71 71.87 -15.39
C ALA A 688 17.48 73.19 -15.37
N GLU A 689 16.87 74.22 -14.80
CA GLU A 689 17.44 75.57 -14.67
C GLU A 689 16.80 76.25 -13.45
N GLY A 690 17.61 76.83 -12.57
CA GLY A 690 17.12 77.41 -11.32
C GLY A 690 16.43 76.38 -10.43
N ASP A 691 15.20 76.67 -10.00
CA ASP A 691 14.40 75.86 -9.07
C ASP A 691 13.35 74.95 -9.75
N LYS A 692 13.47 74.74 -11.06
CA LYS A 692 12.52 73.95 -11.84
C LYS A 692 13.19 73.02 -12.85
N ALA A 693 12.51 71.93 -13.17
CA ALA A 693 12.81 71.08 -14.32
C ALA A 693 11.60 71.01 -15.24
N GLU A 694 11.83 71.26 -16.52
CA GLU A 694 10.86 71.08 -17.59
C GLU A 694 11.16 69.76 -18.30
N MET A 695 10.12 68.97 -18.54
CA MET A 695 10.25 67.63 -19.08
C MET A 695 9.16 67.32 -20.07
N THR A 696 9.56 66.63 -21.14
CA THR A 696 8.66 66.03 -22.11
C THR A 696 8.69 64.52 -21.99
N LEU A 697 7.53 63.90 -21.84
CA LEU A 697 7.32 62.47 -21.69
C LEU A 697 6.44 61.93 -22.80
N GLU A 698 6.82 60.82 -23.40
CA GLU A 698 5.93 60.02 -24.25
C GLU A 698 5.23 58.97 -23.39
N LEU A 699 3.90 59.05 -23.33
CA LEU A 699 3.04 58.04 -22.76
C LEU A 699 2.37 57.24 -23.89
N PRO A 700 2.21 55.92 -23.77
CA PRO A 700 1.48 55.16 -24.77
C PRO A 700 -0.03 55.42 -24.64
N ASN A 701 -0.75 55.35 -25.77
CA ASN A 701 -2.18 55.70 -25.83
C ASN A 701 -3.12 54.88 -24.93
N ASN A 702 -2.72 53.69 -24.47
CA ASN A 702 -3.51 52.88 -23.54
C ASN A 702 -3.32 53.30 -22.07
N MET A 703 -2.42 54.23 -21.79
CA MET A 703 -2.17 54.74 -20.45
C MET A 703 -2.97 56.03 -20.21
N SER A 704 -3.68 56.08 -19.08
CA SER A 704 -4.33 57.31 -18.65
C SER A 704 -3.28 58.32 -18.20
N SER A 705 -3.15 59.44 -18.92
CA SER A 705 -2.32 60.57 -18.50
C SER A 705 -2.70 61.06 -17.09
N GLY A 706 -3.99 61.03 -16.73
CA GLY A 706 -4.46 61.39 -15.39
C GLY A 706 -3.94 60.50 -14.27
N SER A 707 -3.89 59.17 -14.49
CA SER A 707 -3.31 58.23 -13.52
C SER A 707 -1.80 58.44 -13.36
N PHE A 708 -1.12 58.71 -14.47
CA PHE A 708 0.32 58.98 -14.48
C PHE A 708 0.67 60.29 -13.76
N ILE A 709 -0.08 61.36 -14.01
CA ILE A 709 0.06 62.65 -13.30
C ILE A 709 -0.18 62.45 -11.80
N SER A 710 -1.24 61.72 -11.42
CA SER A 710 -1.54 61.44 -10.01
C SER A 710 -0.41 60.68 -9.30
N MET A 711 0.33 59.83 -10.02
CA MET A 711 1.52 59.16 -9.50
C MET A 711 2.66 60.17 -9.27
N LEU A 712 2.91 61.08 -10.21
CA LEU A 712 3.93 62.12 -10.06
C LEU A 712 3.62 63.11 -8.92
N GLU A 713 2.36 63.51 -8.77
CA GLU A 713 1.90 64.41 -7.68
C GLU A 713 2.03 63.79 -6.29
N ARG A 714 2.09 62.45 -6.19
CA ARG A 714 2.37 61.76 -4.91
C ARG A 714 3.86 61.73 -4.58
N LEU A 715 4.72 61.80 -5.59
CA LEU A 715 6.17 61.71 -5.45
C LEU A 715 6.82 63.08 -5.24
N TYR A 716 6.26 64.13 -5.84
CA TYR A 716 6.83 65.48 -5.82
C TYR A 716 5.84 66.50 -5.28
N ASN A 717 6.35 67.48 -4.53
CA ASN A 717 5.54 68.49 -3.87
C ASN A 717 4.80 69.40 -4.86
N HIS A 718 5.37 69.63 -6.05
CA HIS A 718 4.75 70.47 -7.07
C HIS A 718 5.06 69.97 -8.49
N VAL A 719 4.01 69.44 -9.13
CA VAL A 719 3.98 69.05 -10.54
C VAL A 719 2.93 69.91 -11.24
N GLU A 720 3.31 70.58 -12.33
CA GLU A 720 2.41 71.37 -13.17
C GLU A 720 2.43 70.80 -14.59
N VAL A 721 1.25 70.46 -15.13
CA VAL A 721 1.12 69.99 -16.51
C VAL A 721 1.02 71.21 -17.43
N LYS A 722 2.01 71.40 -18.30
CA LYS A 722 2.05 72.49 -19.28
C LYS A 722 1.22 72.15 -20.52
N SER A 723 1.37 70.93 -21.04
CA SER A 723 0.61 70.46 -22.19
C SER A 723 0.47 68.93 -22.17
N SER A 724 -0.59 68.43 -22.80
CA SER A 724 -0.84 67.01 -23.01
C SER A 724 -1.44 66.88 -24.41
N GLN A 725 -0.71 66.30 -25.35
CA GLN A 725 -1.14 66.17 -26.75
C GLN A 725 -0.92 64.75 -27.24
N THR A 726 -1.95 64.12 -27.80
CA THR A 726 -1.80 62.87 -28.52
C THR A 726 -1.24 63.17 -29.91
N ARG A 727 -0.10 62.56 -30.25
CA ARG A 727 0.55 62.68 -31.55
C ARG A 727 0.80 61.29 -32.12
N GLU A 728 0.72 61.18 -33.44
CA GLU A 728 1.27 60.03 -34.14
C GLU A 728 2.78 60.09 -34.01
N ARG A 729 3.37 58.99 -33.55
CA ARG A 729 4.82 58.86 -33.51
C ARG A 729 5.28 58.84 -34.96
N GLU A 730 5.98 59.88 -35.38
CA GLU A 730 6.60 59.94 -36.71
C GLU A 730 7.69 58.85 -36.76
N PHE A 731 7.30 57.62 -37.03
CA PHE A 731 8.21 56.61 -37.56
C PHE A 731 8.55 57.05 -38.97
N HIS A 732 9.46 58.01 -39.11
CA HIS A 732 10.08 58.31 -40.39
C HIS A 732 10.74 57.03 -40.87
N VAL A 733 10.05 56.46 -41.85
CA VAL A 733 10.10 55.09 -42.31
C VAL A 733 11.53 54.74 -42.64
N ARG A 734 11.93 53.49 -42.34
CA ARG A 734 13.21 52.85 -42.72
C ARG A 734 13.79 53.28 -44.08
N GLU A 735 12.97 53.73 -45.03
CA GLU A 735 13.37 54.25 -46.33
C GLU A 735 13.99 55.65 -46.30
N GLU A 736 13.49 56.61 -45.52
CA GLU A 736 14.10 57.97 -45.41
C GLU A 736 15.42 57.90 -44.67
N PHE A 737 15.48 57.21 -43.53
CA PHE A 737 16.72 56.95 -42.82
C PHE A 737 17.74 56.19 -43.67
N ARG A 738 17.28 55.19 -44.45
CA ARG A 738 18.14 54.47 -45.38
C ARG A 738 18.59 55.35 -46.53
N GLN A 739 17.75 56.22 -47.07
CA GLN A 739 18.13 57.18 -48.11
C GLN A 739 19.15 58.19 -47.57
N GLU A 740 18.93 58.73 -46.39
CA GLU A 740 19.85 59.67 -45.74
C GLU A 740 21.20 59.01 -45.45
N PHE A 741 21.20 57.81 -44.89
CA PHE A 741 22.42 57.01 -44.71
C PHE A 741 23.11 56.68 -46.03
N GLU A 742 22.36 56.24 -47.05
CA GLU A 742 22.90 55.95 -48.38
C GLU A 742 23.44 57.20 -49.09
N ASN A 743 22.94 58.40 -48.76
CA ASN A 743 23.41 59.69 -49.30
C ASN A 743 24.68 60.18 -48.59
N GLU A 744 24.89 59.85 -47.32
CA GLU A 744 26.04 60.28 -46.53
C GLU A 744 27.27 59.36 -46.62
N ILE A 745 27.10 58.13 -47.11
CA ILE A 745 28.22 57.19 -47.36
C ILE A 745 28.62 57.18 -48.83
N THR A 746 29.90 56.99 -49.10
CA THR A 746 30.41 56.80 -50.46
C THR A 746 30.00 55.45 -51.04
N ASP A 747 29.93 55.35 -52.38
CA ASP A 747 29.69 54.07 -53.07
C ASP A 747 30.69 52.99 -52.64
N ARG A 748 31.94 53.38 -52.35
CA ARG A 748 32.98 52.45 -51.89
C ARG A 748 32.70 51.92 -50.49
N GLN A 749 32.30 52.79 -49.56
CA GLN A 749 31.87 52.39 -48.21
C GLN A 749 30.63 51.48 -48.28
N LYS A 750 29.64 51.82 -49.11
CA LYS A 750 28.43 51.01 -49.33
C LYS A 750 28.74 49.62 -49.87
N GLN A 751 29.66 49.52 -50.84
CA GLN A 751 30.10 48.25 -51.39
C GLN A 751 30.80 47.39 -50.33
N VAL A 752 31.76 47.95 -49.61
CA VAL A 752 32.51 47.24 -48.55
C VAL A 752 31.56 46.76 -47.45
N LEU A 753 30.61 47.60 -47.01
CA LEU A 753 29.66 47.27 -45.95
C LEU A 753 28.70 46.15 -46.36
N LYS A 754 28.17 46.18 -47.58
CA LYS A 754 27.30 45.11 -48.12
C LYS A 754 28.04 43.79 -48.22
N THR A 755 29.27 43.81 -48.74
CA THR A 755 30.10 42.60 -48.83
C THR A 755 30.44 42.06 -47.44
N ALA A 756 30.78 42.93 -46.48
CA ALA A 756 31.01 42.54 -45.09
C ALA A 756 29.78 41.87 -44.45
N TYR A 757 28.59 42.45 -44.63
CA TYR A 757 27.34 41.90 -44.12
C TYR A 757 27.03 40.52 -44.69
N HIS A 758 27.05 40.36 -46.02
CA HIS A 758 26.74 39.08 -46.66
C HIS A 758 27.81 38.00 -46.43
N SER A 759 29.04 38.39 -46.10
CA SER A 759 30.13 37.45 -45.79
C SER A 759 30.16 37.04 -44.31
N GLY A 760 29.22 37.52 -43.48
CA GLY A 760 29.18 37.20 -42.05
C GLY A 760 30.30 37.84 -41.23
N PHE A 761 30.90 38.94 -41.73
CA PHE A 761 31.94 39.70 -41.02
C PHE A 761 31.44 40.28 -39.68
N PHE A 762 30.14 40.57 -39.58
CA PHE A 762 29.49 41.13 -38.39
C PHE A 762 28.84 40.07 -37.47
N ASN A 763 28.88 38.77 -37.83
CA ASN A 763 28.30 37.71 -37.02
C ASN A 763 29.13 37.41 -35.76
N SER A 764 28.51 36.79 -34.76
CA SER A 764 29.19 36.29 -33.57
C SER A 764 28.87 34.80 -33.38
N PRO A 765 29.83 33.88 -33.60
CA PRO A 765 31.22 34.11 -34.06
C PRO A 765 31.28 34.60 -35.52
N ARG A 766 32.38 35.26 -35.90
CA ARG A 766 32.56 35.82 -37.26
C ARG A 766 32.81 34.70 -38.27
N ASP A 767 32.08 34.71 -39.38
CA ASP A 767 32.25 33.74 -40.47
C ASP A 767 33.37 34.15 -41.45
N CYS A 768 33.76 35.44 -41.43
CA CYS A 768 34.76 36.03 -42.32
C CYS A 768 35.62 37.05 -41.56
N THR A 769 36.95 37.01 -41.77
CA THR A 769 37.87 37.98 -41.16
C THR A 769 38.05 39.22 -42.03
N GLY A 770 38.60 40.29 -41.47
CA GLY A 770 38.86 41.51 -42.22
C GLY A 770 39.92 41.33 -43.32
N GLN A 771 40.77 40.31 -43.20
CA GLN A 771 41.74 39.94 -44.23
C GLN A 771 41.05 39.19 -45.38
N ASP A 772 40.18 38.23 -45.07
CA ASP A 772 39.41 37.51 -46.09
C ASP A 772 38.52 38.47 -46.91
N LEU A 773 37.93 39.46 -46.25
CA LEU A 773 37.15 40.50 -46.93
C LEU A 773 38.03 41.39 -47.83
N ALA A 774 39.25 41.68 -47.39
CA ALA A 774 40.20 42.48 -48.14
C ALA A 774 40.66 41.75 -49.42
N ASP A 775 40.92 40.44 -49.29
CA ASP A 775 41.28 39.56 -50.40
C ASP A 775 40.11 39.45 -51.40
N GLN A 776 38.86 39.33 -50.93
CA GLN A 776 37.67 39.32 -51.79
C GLN A 776 37.42 40.63 -52.54
N LEU A 777 37.76 41.77 -51.91
CA LEU A 777 37.52 43.11 -52.45
C LEU A 777 38.72 43.68 -53.22
N GLY A 778 39.83 42.93 -53.31
CA GLY A 778 41.06 43.33 -53.98
C GLY A 778 41.72 44.56 -53.35
N VAL A 779 41.62 44.72 -52.03
CA VAL A 779 42.18 45.86 -51.28
C VAL A 779 42.97 45.40 -50.07
N THR A 780 43.55 46.34 -49.33
CA THR A 780 44.23 46.04 -48.06
C THR A 780 43.22 45.98 -46.90
N GLN A 781 43.51 45.15 -45.90
CA GLN A 781 42.70 45.05 -44.67
C GLN A 781 42.51 46.39 -43.93
N PRO A 782 43.51 47.29 -43.83
CA PRO A 782 43.32 48.64 -43.31
C PRO A 782 42.25 49.42 -44.09
N THR A 783 42.24 49.33 -45.43
CA THR A 783 41.24 49.99 -46.28
C THR A 783 39.83 49.47 -46.00
N VAL A 784 39.66 48.15 -45.82
CA VAL A 784 38.36 47.57 -45.44
C VAL A 784 37.91 48.12 -44.08
N THR A 785 38.81 48.11 -43.09
CA THR A 785 38.50 48.54 -41.72
C THR A 785 38.14 50.03 -41.66
N GLU A 786 38.84 50.86 -42.41
CA GLU A 786 38.57 52.30 -42.50
C GLU A 786 37.21 52.61 -43.15
N ASN A 787 36.87 51.89 -44.23
CA ASN A 787 35.57 52.03 -44.88
C ASN A 787 34.41 51.56 -43.99
N VAL A 788 34.57 50.42 -43.28
CA VAL A 788 33.59 49.91 -42.33
C VAL A 788 33.40 50.89 -41.17
N ARG A 789 34.48 51.32 -40.51
CA ARG A 789 34.39 52.27 -39.40
C ARG A 789 33.81 53.63 -39.79
N SER A 790 34.09 54.10 -40.99
CA SER A 790 33.52 55.36 -41.48
C SER A 790 32.01 55.24 -41.69
N ALA A 791 31.55 54.14 -42.29
CA ALA A 791 30.13 53.86 -42.45
C ALA A 791 29.43 53.62 -41.11
N GLU A 792 30.05 52.89 -40.17
CA GLU A 792 29.55 52.74 -38.79
C GLU A 792 29.43 54.09 -38.09
N ARG A 793 30.42 54.99 -38.24
CA ARG A 793 30.37 56.33 -37.66
C ARG A 793 29.22 57.18 -38.21
N THR A 794 29.00 57.13 -39.54
CA THR A 794 27.87 57.81 -40.18
C THR A 794 26.54 57.23 -39.67
N LEU A 795 26.43 55.91 -39.59
CA LEU A 795 25.23 55.22 -39.08
C LEU A 795 24.93 55.62 -37.63
N LEU A 796 25.93 55.57 -36.75
CA LEU A 796 25.81 55.93 -35.34
C LEU A 796 25.48 57.43 -35.16
N ARG A 797 26.00 58.29 -36.03
CA ARG A 797 25.64 59.72 -36.02
C ARG A 797 24.18 59.95 -36.40
N LEU A 798 23.66 59.24 -37.41
CA LEU A 798 22.25 59.35 -37.77
C LEU A 798 21.33 58.74 -36.69
N LEU A 799 21.80 57.74 -35.95
CA LEU A 799 21.03 57.09 -34.87
C LEU A 799 21.05 57.85 -33.53
N PHE A 800 22.16 58.52 -33.20
CA PHE A 800 22.40 59.09 -31.86
C PHE A 800 22.81 60.58 -31.87
N GLY A 801 22.91 61.20 -33.04
CA GLY A 801 23.50 62.54 -33.22
C GLY A 801 22.50 63.69 -33.24
N SER A 802 21.20 63.42 -33.15
CA SER A 802 20.13 64.42 -32.95
C SER A 802 20.08 64.88 -31.50
#